data_AF-A0A2V7XMV0-F1
#
_entry.id   AF-A0A2V7XMV0-F1
#
_cell.length_a   1.000
_cell.length_b   1.000
_cell.length_c   1.000
_cell.angle_alpha   90.00
_cell.angle_beta   90.00
_cell.angle_gamma   90.00
#
_symmetry.space_group_name_H-M   'P 1'
#
loop_
_entity.id
_entity.type
_entity.pdbx_description
1 polymer ?
#
loop_
_entity_poly.entity_id
_entity_poly.type
_entity_poly.pdbx_seq_one_letter_code
_entity_poly.pdbx_strand_id
1 'polypeptide(L)'
;MGPGAPARPRKTRRRPPTRPRAGGRAASRWGALQSENSTRASRGSLVVSPRGVLAVLSIEQRGLGDAEDLFRLYGSVFGEALTEASRRRWEWQYLENPVRDAGPEIWVAREDGRLLGQYASMPVRLWWGAREVRSSWGMDVFVAAQARGRGLGAQLFTAWSDHVDVALGLGLTPSSYGLFKKLRYHDVGPVPLFQKVLDAGAVARRRLGRVVGAAAAPVLRLALAARHPERRRRADDVVVQPAAGFTAEYDALWERARASYAMCVRRDREYLGWKYARCPHRRYDVLEARRGGTLEGFAVSRHEDHRGVALGWIVDVFADTADHAAKDALLGAVLDSFRAAGVARAQAFAMNAALADDLRRRGFRRHRGPMRAGAPAVLVGIDTEADDQWSAEGRREMGVRNAERLPALQALVEEYGVRPTYVVTWEMATRPQSASVLRALARSGRCEIGAHLHPWSSPPFRPEDLAAHTYPHNLPPELLLRQLTELTGAIETELGVRPTTYRAGRNGFDGGTLPILERLGYTVDTSVDPLFNERRKGGMRFAGAPIVPYHPDYADVCREGASRILEIPITAATSPALPKAVESAYARLPAIPWRGALKRFGLRPVWLRPSYTALPDMLAFADRLRRAGAPCFNLIFHSSEVLPGGSPYTPDEKSVARFLDSLRRLLAHLTGELGAVGRTYAEFAREWAG
;
A
#
# COMPACT_ATOMS: atom_id res chain seq x y z
N MET A 1 44.37 -56.90 -28.51
CA MET A 1 45.00 -55.62 -28.11
C MET A 1 44.23 -55.06 -26.92
N GLY A 2 44.77 -55.22 -25.72
CA GLY A 2 44.31 -54.43 -24.57
C GLY A 2 44.95 -53.03 -24.59
N PRO A 3 45.18 -52.43 -23.41
CA PRO A 3 44.20 -52.18 -22.35
C PRO A 3 44.45 -50.78 -21.71
N GLY A 4 43.72 -50.42 -20.64
CA GLY A 4 44.28 -49.52 -19.62
C GLY A 4 43.32 -48.58 -18.91
N ALA A 5 42.59 -49.09 -17.92
CA ALA A 5 42.30 -48.30 -16.71
C ALA A 5 43.61 -48.17 -15.89
N PRO A 6 43.74 -47.18 -14.97
CA PRO A 6 43.21 -47.47 -13.64
C PRO A 6 42.65 -46.27 -12.86
N ALA A 7 41.72 -46.61 -11.98
CA ALA A 7 41.29 -45.82 -10.84
C ALA A 7 42.29 -45.89 -9.67
N ARG A 8 42.28 -44.84 -8.82
CA ARG A 8 42.55 -44.74 -7.34
C ARG A 8 43.45 -43.54 -6.97
N PRO A 9 43.50 -43.04 -5.71
CA PRO A 9 42.88 -43.57 -4.48
C PRO A 9 42.11 -42.56 -3.58
N ARG A 10 41.20 -43.13 -2.78
CA ARG A 10 40.77 -42.61 -1.46
C ARG A 10 41.97 -42.47 -0.51
N LYS A 11 42.08 -41.33 0.18
CA LYS A 11 42.86 -41.22 1.42
C LYS A 11 41.91 -41.28 2.62
N THR A 12 41.93 -42.42 3.28
CA THR A 12 41.55 -42.62 4.69
C THR A 12 42.73 -42.28 5.61
N ARG A 13 42.44 -41.79 6.82
CA ARG A 13 43.17 -41.87 8.12
C ARG A 13 42.96 -40.52 8.85
N ARG A 14 42.66 -40.39 10.14
CA ARG A 14 42.54 -41.28 11.31
C ARG A 14 41.86 -40.42 12.42
N ARG A 15 40.88 -40.97 13.14
CA ARG A 15 40.68 -40.68 14.59
C ARG A 15 41.73 -41.51 15.35
N PRO A 16 42.25 -41.12 16.55
CA PRO A 16 41.48 -41.02 17.81
C PRO A 16 42.16 -40.04 18.84
N PRO A 17 41.98 -40.09 20.18
CA PRO A 17 40.99 -40.75 21.05
C PRO A 17 40.26 -39.80 22.04
N THR A 18 39.28 -40.37 22.72
CA THR A 18 38.48 -39.80 23.82
C THR A 18 39.02 -40.18 25.22
N ARG A 19 38.68 -39.34 26.22
CA ARG A 19 38.53 -39.53 27.70
C ARG A 19 39.72 -39.14 28.61
N PRO A 20 39.52 -38.85 29.93
CA PRO A 20 38.32 -38.42 30.70
C PRO A 20 38.57 -37.40 31.89
N ARG A 21 37.47 -36.96 32.56
CA ARG A 21 37.32 -36.41 33.96
C ARG A 21 37.93 -35.01 34.23
N ALA A 22 37.41 -34.12 35.10
CA ALA A 22 36.41 -34.11 36.18
C ALA A 22 35.80 -32.68 36.24
N GLY A 23 34.54 -32.44 36.60
CA GLY A 23 34.09 -32.29 37.99
C GLY A 23 34.39 -30.90 38.56
N GLY A 24 33.39 -30.01 38.64
CA GLY A 24 33.46 -28.82 39.50
C GLY A 24 32.75 -27.56 39.01
N ARG A 25 31.61 -27.24 39.66
CA ARG A 25 31.10 -25.87 39.93
C ARG A 25 30.77 -24.96 38.73
N ALA A 26 29.55 -25.10 38.20
CA ALA A 26 28.91 -24.01 37.44
C ALA A 26 27.38 -23.93 37.67
N ALA A 27 26.91 -24.31 38.87
CA ALA A 27 25.49 -24.28 39.23
C ALA A 27 25.12 -23.14 40.22
N SER A 28 26.04 -22.22 40.53
CA SER A 28 25.81 -21.20 41.57
C SER A 28 25.91 -19.74 41.10
N ARG A 29 25.82 -19.46 39.79
CA ARG A 29 25.86 -18.08 39.26
C ARG A 29 24.59 -17.57 38.59
N TRP A 30 23.56 -18.40 38.42
CA TRP A 30 22.29 -18.00 37.80
C TRP A 30 21.18 -17.64 38.80
N GLY A 31 21.33 -17.98 40.09
CA GLY A 31 20.37 -17.65 41.16
C GLY A 31 20.60 -16.31 41.85
N ALA A 32 21.75 -15.65 41.63
CA ALA A 32 22.11 -14.39 42.31
C ALA A 32 21.95 -13.14 41.42
N LEU A 33 21.46 -13.28 40.19
CA LEU A 33 21.20 -12.18 39.25
C LEU A 33 19.71 -11.82 39.12
N GLN A 34 18.82 -12.51 39.86
CA GLN A 34 17.37 -12.26 39.82
C GLN A 34 16.87 -11.25 40.88
N SER A 35 17.71 -10.81 41.82
CA SER A 35 17.32 -9.83 42.85
C SER A 35 17.80 -8.39 42.59
N GLU A 36 18.54 -8.12 41.51
CA GLU A 36 19.06 -6.77 41.19
C GLU A 36 18.50 -6.15 39.90
N ASN A 37 17.55 -6.81 39.22
CA ASN A 37 17.07 -6.38 37.90
C ASN A 37 15.74 -5.59 37.91
N SER A 38 15.23 -5.14 39.05
CA SER A 38 14.01 -4.31 39.13
C SER A 38 14.24 -2.80 39.03
N THR A 39 15.47 -2.32 38.84
CA THR A 39 15.81 -0.88 38.84
C THR A 39 16.86 -0.49 37.80
N ARG A 40 16.66 -0.85 36.53
CA ARG A 40 17.40 -0.21 35.41
C ARG A 40 16.50 0.73 34.64
N ALA A 41 16.37 1.95 35.14
CA ALA A 41 16.06 3.11 34.30
C ALA A 41 17.16 3.23 33.22
N SER A 42 16.78 3.31 31.95
CA SER A 42 17.72 3.56 30.86
C SER A 42 18.38 4.92 31.10
N ARG A 43 19.71 4.93 31.26
CA ARG A 43 20.51 6.14 31.43
C ARG A 43 20.28 7.06 30.22
N GLY A 44 19.76 8.27 30.49
CA GLY A 44 19.56 9.31 29.50
C GLY A 44 20.84 9.65 28.74
N SER A 45 20.70 9.94 27.45
CA SER A 45 21.79 10.43 26.62
C SER A 45 22.07 11.89 27.00
N LEU A 46 23.12 12.14 27.78
CA LEU A 46 23.58 13.50 28.07
C LEU A 46 24.31 14.06 26.84
N VAL A 47 23.72 15.07 26.21
CA VAL A 47 24.41 15.94 25.25
C VAL A 47 24.86 17.19 25.99
N VAL A 48 26.17 17.42 26.08
CA VAL A 48 26.74 18.61 26.75
C VAL A 48 26.82 19.75 25.75
N SER A 49 26.21 20.90 26.08
CA SER A 49 26.42 22.17 25.37
C SER A 49 26.57 23.32 26.39
N PRO A 50 27.53 24.24 26.20
CA PRO A 50 27.76 25.33 27.12
C PRO A 50 26.86 26.54 26.77
N ARG A 51 25.58 26.51 27.20
CA ARG A 51 24.70 27.67 27.50
C ARG A 51 23.23 27.20 27.62
N GLY A 52 22.64 27.34 28.81
CA GLY A 52 21.18 27.23 29.05
C GLY A 52 20.72 25.86 29.55
N VAL A 53 19.78 25.88 30.50
CA VAL A 53 19.17 24.70 31.15
C VAL A 53 18.74 23.67 30.10
N LEU A 54 19.33 22.47 30.14
CA LEU A 54 19.04 21.37 29.22
C LEU A 54 17.74 20.68 29.64
N ALA A 55 16.76 20.67 28.75
CA ALA A 55 15.55 19.88 28.91
C ALA A 55 15.91 18.39 29.01
N VAL A 56 15.49 17.70 30.07
CA VAL A 56 15.82 16.29 30.28
C VAL A 56 14.83 15.44 29.49
N LEU A 57 15.29 14.92 28.36
CA LEU A 57 14.55 13.93 27.58
C LEU A 57 14.74 12.54 28.21
N SER A 58 13.65 11.84 28.54
CA SER A 58 13.68 10.46 29.03
C SER A 58 12.72 9.55 28.25
N ILE A 59 13.12 8.28 28.13
CA ILE A 59 12.22 7.17 27.81
C ILE A 59 12.10 6.32 29.06
N GLU A 60 10.88 6.09 29.52
CA GLU A 60 10.61 5.36 30.75
C GLU A 60 9.34 4.50 30.62
N GLN A 61 9.16 3.55 31.52
CA GLN A 61 7.90 2.80 31.59
C GLN A 61 6.78 3.69 32.12
N ARG A 62 5.58 3.52 31.57
CA ARG A 62 4.37 4.25 31.96
C ARG A 62 4.04 4.03 33.43
N GLY A 63 3.80 5.11 34.16
CA GLY A 63 3.25 5.07 35.52
C GLY A 63 1.73 4.91 35.53
N LEU A 64 1.17 4.40 36.63
CA LEU A 64 -0.29 4.23 36.79
C LEU A 64 -1.05 5.57 36.72
N GLY A 65 -0.43 6.67 37.16
CA GLY A 65 -1.01 8.02 37.12
C GLY A 65 -1.07 8.67 35.73
N ASP A 66 -0.43 8.10 34.71
CA ASP A 66 -0.28 8.73 33.39
C ASP A 66 -1.52 8.58 32.49
N ALA A 67 -2.55 7.88 32.95
CA ALA A 67 -3.65 7.44 32.08
C ALA A 67 -4.41 8.59 31.42
N GLU A 68 -4.86 9.57 32.21
CA GLU A 68 -5.66 10.67 31.68
C GLU A 68 -4.85 11.60 30.78
N ASP A 69 -3.59 11.89 31.13
CA ASP A 69 -2.74 12.74 30.30
C ASP A 69 -2.36 12.04 28.98
N LEU A 70 -2.14 10.72 28.99
CA LEU A 70 -1.92 9.95 27.76
C LEU A 70 -3.17 9.88 26.89
N PHE A 71 -4.38 9.72 27.45
CA PHE A 71 -5.60 9.78 26.66
C PHE A 71 -5.87 11.17 26.11
N ARG A 72 -5.57 12.24 26.87
CA ARG A 72 -5.66 13.62 26.38
C ARG A 72 -4.68 13.85 25.21
N LEU A 73 -3.46 13.34 25.33
CA LEU A 73 -2.46 13.39 24.25
C LEU A 73 -2.87 12.52 23.05
N TYR A 74 -3.41 11.32 23.29
CA TYR A 74 -3.97 10.46 22.24
C TYR A 74 -5.08 11.17 21.47
N GLY A 75 -5.99 11.86 22.17
CA GLY A 75 -7.06 12.65 21.58
C GLY A 75 -6.57 13.80 20.72
N SER A 76 -5.50 14.48 21.11
CA SER A 76 -4.92 15.53 20.26
C SER A 76 -4.24 14.99 18.99
N VAL A 77 -3.83 13.71 18.98
CA VAL A 77 -3.18 13.07 17.82
C VAL A 77 -4.18 12.35 16.90
N PHE A 78 -5.17 11.66 17.47
CA PHE A 78 -6.07 10.75 16.75
C PHE A 78 -7.55 11.17 16.77
N GLY A 79 -7.92 12.15 17.58
CA GLY A 79 -9.30 12.63 17.74
C GLY A 79 -10.16 11.79 18.69
N GLU A 80 -11.25 12.39 19.14
CA GLU A 80 -12.21 11.86 20.14
C GLU A 80 -12.68 10.43 19.83
N ALA A 81 -13.10 10.14 18.60
CA ALA A 81 -13.69 8.85 18.26
C ALA A 81 -12.72 7.67 18.42
N LEU A 82 -11.44 7.86 18.06
CA LEU A 82 -10.41 6.83 18.23
C LEU A 82 -9.97 6.71 19.69
N THR A 83 -9.94 7.83 20.43
CA THR A 83 -9.68 7.84 21.88
C THR A 83 -10.71 7.01 22.63
N GLU A 84 -12.00 7.23 22.34
CA GLU A 84 -13.09 6.50 22.98
C GLU A 84 -13.05 5.00 22.65
N ALA A 85 -12.75 4.65 21.38
CA ALA A 85 -12.53 3.26 21.00
C ALA A 85 -11.30 2.63 21.68
N SER A 86 -10.27 3.41 22.00
CA SER A 86 -9.09 2.98 22.75
C SER A 86 -9.43 2.77 24.22
N ARG A 87 -10.11 3.73 24.87
CA ARG A 87 -10.57 3.64 26.25
C ARG A 87 -11.38 2.36 26.51
N ARG A 88 -12.34 2.05 25.63
CA ARG A 88 -13.19 0.84 25.74
C ARG A 88 -12.44 -0.49 25.74
N ARG A 89 -11.23 -0.54 25.20
CA ARG A 89 -10.44 -1.78 25.12
C ARG A 89 -9.17 -1.74 25.96
N TRP A 90 -8.84 -0.61 26.57
CA TRP A 90 -7.54 -0.40 27.20
C TRP A 90 -7.29 -1.35 28.38
N GLU A 91 -8.26 -1.47 29.29
CA GLU A 91 -8.17 -2.36 30.45
C GLU A 91 -8.03 -3.82 30.01
N TRP A 92 -8.94 -4.30 29.18
CA TRP A 92 -8.87 -5.62 28.56
C TRP A 92 -7.50 -5.88 27.88
N GLN A 93 -7.02 -4.92 27.09
CA GLN A 93 -5.83 -5.10 26.25
C GLN A 93 -4.52 -5.11 27.05
N TYR A 94 -4.41 -4.25 28.07
CA TYR A 94 -3.14 -3.98 28.75
C TYR A 94 -3.11 -4.41 30.22
N LEU A 95 -4.26 -4.41 30.90
CA LEU A 95 -4.37 -4.82 32.31
C LEU A 95 -4.90 -6.24 32.49
N GLU A 96 -5.70 -6.74 31.57
CA GLU A 96 -6.26 -8.11 31.66
C GLU A 96 -5.52 -9.14 30.80
N ASN A 97 -4.51 -8.72 30.03
CA ASN A 97 -3.73 -9.63 29.20
C ASN A 97 -3.03 -10.68 30.10
N PRO A 98 -3.23 -11.99 29.87
CA PRO A 98 -2.71 -13.05 30.73
C PRO A 98 -1.19 -13.25 30.63
N VAL A 99 -0.55 -12.68 29.61
CA VAL A 99 0.90 -12.83 29.37
C VAL A 99 1.73 -11.70 29.99
N ARG A 100 1.08 -10.65 30.50
CA ARG A 100 1.76 -9.49 31.08
C ARG A 100 2.58 -9.87 32.32
N ASP A 101 3.64 -9.11 32.58
CA ASP A 101 4.37 -9.15 33.85
C ASP A 101 3.64 -8.28 34.92
N ALA A 102 4.35 -7.67 35.86
CA ALA A 102 3.76 -6.92 36.98
C ALA A 102 2.94 -5.65 36.59
N GLY A 103 2.92 -5.25 35.31
CA GLY A 103 2.19 -4.07 34.84
C GLY A 103 2.08 -3.98 33.30
N PRO A 104 1.40 -2.95 32.76
CA PRO A 104 1.27 -2.75 31.32
C PRO A 104 2.62 -2.40 30.69
N GLU A 105 3.03 -3.14 29.66
CA GLU A 105 4.29 -2.93 28.94
C GLU A 105 4.17 -1.76 27.95
N ILE A 106 4.22 -0.54 28.47
CA ILE A 106 4.10 0.73 27.73
C ILE A 106 5.28 1.63 28.07
N TRP A 107 5.94 2.18 27.05
CA TRP A 107 7.00 3.17 27.18
C TRP A 107 6.48 4.55 26.82
N VAL A 108 6.90 5.56 27.56
CA VAL A 108 6.55 6.96 27.33
C VAL A 108 7.81 7.79 27.12
N ALA A 109 7.70 8.81 26.27
CA ALA A 109 8.73 9.81 26.08
C ALA A 109 8.35 11.06 26.87
N ARG A 110 9.28 11.59 27.67
CA ARG A 110 9.09 12.84 28.41
C ARG A 110 10.19 13.85 28.14
N GLU A 111 9.83 15.11 28.27
CA GLU A 111 10.74 16.24 28.34
C GLU A 111 10.30 17.12 29.50
N ASP A 112 11.19 17.29 30.49
CA ASP A 112 10.91 18.07 31.71
C ASP A 112 9.60 17.65 32.42
N GLY A 113 9.38 16.34 32.50
CA GLY A 113 8.18 15.74 33.11
C GLY A 113 6.94 15.74 32.21
N ARG A 114 6.93 16.47 31.08
CA ARG A 114 5.80 16.53 30.15
C ARG A 114 5.81 15.34 29.18
N LEU A 115 4.67 14.65 29.04
CA LEU A 115 4.48 13.57 28.07
C LEU A 115 4.54 14.09 26.63
N LEU A 116 5.39 13.45 25.82
CA LEU A 116 5.59 13.76 24.40
C LEU A 116 5.13 12.63 23.48
N GLY A 117 4.92 11.42 23.98
CA GLY A 117 4.50 10.29 23.17
C GLY A 117 4.52 8.98 23.94
N GLN A 118 4.04 7.92 23.30
CA GLN A 118 4.08 6.58 23.85
C GLN A 118 4.36 5.54 22.78
N TYR A 119 4.75 4.37 23.27
CA TYR A 119 4.70 3.11 22.54
C TYR A 119 4.13 2.04 23.47
N ALA A 120 2.97 1.50 23.13
CA ALA A 120 2.37 0.43 23.89
C ALA A 120 2.74 -0.92 23.26
N SER A 121 2.78 -1.97 24.07
CA SER A 121 2.93 -3.33 23.56
C SER A 121 1.89 -4.26 24.15
N MET A 122 1.49 -5.24 23.36
CA MET A 122 0.55 -6.28 23.75
C MET A 122 1.31 -7.61 23.84
N PRO A 123 1.72 -8.03 25.05
CA PRO A 123 2.54 -9.22 25.25
C PRO A 123 1.82 -10.49 24.82
N VAL A 124 2.59 -11.41 24.22
CA VAL A 124 2.15 -12.72 23.77
C VAL A 124 3.26 -13.75 23.97
N ARG A 125 2.89 -15.01 24.19
CA ARG A 125 3.84 -16.12 24.11
C ARG A 125 3.87 -16.65 22.69
N LEU A 126 5.08 -16.76 22.13
CA LEU A 126 5.28 -17.13 20.74
C LEU A 126 6.03 -18.46 20.67
N TRP A 127 5.39 -19.48 20.11
CA TRP A 127 6.11 -20.67 19.66
C TRP A 127 6.93 -20.29 18.43
N TRP A 128 8.25 -20.51 18.49
CA TRP A 128 9.19 -20.21 17.41
C TRP A 128 10.22 -21.33 17.28
N GLY A 129 10.19 -22.03 16.16
CA GLY A 129 11.06 -23.18 15.90
C GLY A 129 10.72 -24.35 16.82
N ALA A 130 11.43 -24.47 17.94
CA ALA A 130 11.28 -25.59 18.89
C ALA A 130 11.10 -25.13 20.35
N ARG A 131 10.87 -23.83 20.58
CA ARG A 131 10.70 -23.27 21.93
C ARG A 131 9.67 -22.15 21.95
N GLU A 132 9.18 -21.86 23.14
CA GLU A 132 8.40 -20.66 23.41
C GLU A 132 9.33 -19.49 23.76
N VAL A 133 9.06 -18.30 23.23
CA VAL A 133 9.85 -17.07 23.46
C VAL A 133 8.95 -15.93 23.93
N ARG A 134 9.54 -14.96 24.64
CA ARG A 134 8.85 -13.73 25.04
C ARG A 134 8.68 -12.84 23.82
N SER A 135 7.45 -12.46 23.51
CA SER A 135 7.14 -11.63 22.36
C SER A 135 6.04 -10.64 22.69
N SER A 136 5.89 -9.59 21.88
CA SER A 136 4.74 -8.70 21.95
C SER A 136 4.45 -8.06 20.60
N TRP A 137 3.19 -7.68 20.41
CA TRP A 137 2.79 -6.84 19.29
C TRP A 137 3.00 -5.37 19.65
N GLY A 138 3.62 -4.60 18.77
CA GLY A 138 3.70 -3.15 18.92
C GLY A 138 2.34 -2.50 18.63
N MET A 139 1.87 -1.65 19.54
CA MET A 139 0.51 -1.08 19.54
C MET A 139 0.53 0.40 19.94
N ASP A 140 -0.52 1.12 19.54
CA ASP A 140 -0.84 2.49 20.00
C ASP A 140 0.36 3.46 20.10
N VAL A 141 1.25 3.43 19.10
CA VAL A 141 2.40 4.34 19.02
C VAL A 141 1.99 5.73 18.57
N PHE A 142 2.45 6.76 19.28
CA PHE A 142 2.30 8.15 18.85
C PHE A 142 3.34 9.08 19.47
N VAL A 143 3.57 10.20 18.79
CA VAL A 143 4.38 11.33 19.27
C VAL A 143 3.61 12.63 18.99
N ALA A 144 3.59 13.50 19.98
CA ALA A 144 2.99 14.83 19.94
C ALA A 144 3.50 15.61 18.72
N ALA A 145 2.62 16.35 18.03
CA ALA A 145 2.95 17.01 16.77
C ALA A 145 4.21 17.88 16.85
N GLN A 146 4.31 18.69 17.92
CA GLN A 146 5.44 19.57 18.20
C GLN A 146 6.76 18.85 18.53
N ALA A 147 6.72 17.54 18.82
CA ALA A 147 7.90 16.75 19.18
C ALA A 147 8.34 15.79 18.05
N ARG A 148 7.69 15.83 16.88
CA ARG A 148 8.05 15.01 15.72
C ARG A 148 9.37 15.47 15.10
N GLY A 149 10.03 14.57 14.35
CA GLY A 149 11.33 14.85 13.73
C GLY A 149 12.54 14.79 14.67
N ARG A 150 12.32 14.69 15.99
CA ARG A 150 13.36 14.68 17.04
C ARG A 150 13.92 13.29 17.37
N GLY A 151 13.61 12.27 16.58
CA GLY A 151 14.06 10.89 16.81
C GLY A 151 13.34 10.10 17.91
N LEU A 152 12.35 10.69 18.62
CA LEU A 152 11.64 10.04 19.73
C LEU A 152 10.98 8.72 19.37
N GLY A 153 10.41 8.62 18.16
CA GLY A 153 9.83 7.36 17.68
C GLY A 153 10.88 6.24 17.68
N ALA A 154 12.08 6.50 17.15
CA ALA A 154 13.14 5.48 17.11
C ALA A 154 13.52 5.01 18.53
N GLN A 155 13.65 5.94 19.48
CA GLN A 155 13.98 5.60 20.87
C GLN A 155 12.88 4.78 21.54
N LEU A 156 11.62 5.14 21.35
CA LEU A 156 10.47 4.39 21.86
C LEU A 156 10.41 2.97 21.28
N PHE A 157 10.66 2.83 19.98
CA PHE A 157 10.72 1.54 19.30
C PHE A 157 11.84 0.66 19.83
N THR A 158 13.04 1.22 19.99
CA THR A 158 14.20 0.51 20.56
C THR A 158 13.93 0.08 21.99
N ALA A 159 13.37 0.98 22.81
CA ALA A 159 13.01 0.65 24.18
C ALA A 159 12.05 -0.54 24.25
N TRP A 160 11.02 -0.57 23.40
CA TRP A 160 10.14 -1.73 23.30
C TRP A 160 10.86 -3.01 22.87
N SER A 161 11.64 -2.96 21.77
CA SER A 161 12.28 -4.16 21.23
C SER A 161 13.33 -4.77 22.14
N ASP A 162 14.02 -3.95 22.92
CA ASP A 162 15.04 -4.42 23.87
C ASP A 162 14.43 -5.22 25.05
N HIS A 163 13.11 -5.16 25.24
CA HIS A 163 12.39 -5.87 26.30
C HIS A 163 11.72 -7.18 25.85
N VAL A 164 11.85 -7.58 24.59
CA VAL A 164 11.29 -8.84 24.06
C VAL A 164 12.32 -9.62 23.27
N ASP A 165 12.19 -10.95 23.24
CA ASP A 165 13.03 -11.79 22.38
C ASP A 165 12.67 -11.60 20.90
N VAL A 166 11.37 -11.37 20.64
CA VAL A 166 10.82 -11.16 19.29
C VAL A 166 9.78 -10.05 19.31
N ALA A 167 10.07 -8.94 18.63
CA ALA A 167 9.15 -7.82 18.44
C ALA A 167 8.31 -8.02 17.16
N LEU A 168 6.97 -7.99 17.29
CA LEU A 168 6.05 -8.24 16.19
C LEU A 168 5.33 -6.96 15.75
N GLY A 169 5.29 -6.70 14.45
CA GLY A 169 4.57 -5.60 13.83
C GLY A 169 3.57 -6.10 12.78
N LEU A 170 2.32 -5.64 12.85
CA LEU A 170 1.29 -5.92 11.86
C LEU A 170 0.37 -4.71 11.70
N GLY A 171 -0.09 -4.43 10.48
CA GLY A 171 -0.98 -3.29 10.22
C GLY A 171 -0.28 -1.93 10.40
N LEU A 172 1.01 -1.86 10.08
CA LEU A 172 1.84 -0.67 10.28
C LEU A 172 1.38 0.50 9.41
N THR A 173 1.40 1.71 9.99
CA THR A 173 1.31 2.96 9.22
C THR A 173 2.57 3.15 8.37
N PRO A 174 2.56 4.03 7.35
CA PRO A 174 3.75 4.26 6.51
C PRO A 174 4.94 4.79 7.30
N SER A 175 4.69 5.66 8.28
CA SER A 175 5.73 6.20 9.15
C SER A 175 6.31 5.11 10.05
N SER A 176 5.47 4.27 10.68
CA SER A 176 5.92 3.11 11.46
C SER A 176 6.70 2.14 10.57
N TYR A 177 6.18 1.77 9.40
CA TYR A 177 6.86 0.87 8.47
C TYR A 177 8.23 1.39 8.02
N GLY A 178 8.33 2.69 7.69
CA GLY A 178 9.61 3.33 7.38
C GLY A 178 10.59 3.29 8.56
N LEU A 179 10.09 3.39 9.79
CA LEU A 179 10.91 3.29 10.99
C LEU A 179 11.37 1.84 11.24
N PHE A 180 10.51 0.83 11.06
CA PHE A 180 10.90 -0.58 11.10
C PHE A 180 12.06 -0.87 10.13
N LYS A 181 11.99 -0.34 8.89
CA LYS A 181 13.09 -0.49 7.91
C LYS A 181 14.38 0.19 8.38
N LYS A 182 14.30 1.42 8.87
CA LYS A 182 15.48 2.16 9.39
C LYS A 182 16.14 1.42 10.56
N LEU A 183 15.34 0.82 11.43
CA LEU A 183 15.78 0.01 12.56
C LEU A 183 16.13 -1.45 12.18
N ARG A 184 16.14 -1.78 10.88
CA ARG A 184 16.55 -3.08 10.33
C ARG A 184 15.73 -4.28 10.83
N TYR A 185 14.44 -4.07 11.07
CA TYR A 185 13.52 -5.17 11.32
C TYR A 185 13.36 -6.04 10.08
N HIS A 186 13.11 -7.33 10.28
CA HIS A 186 12.88 -8.27 9.19
C HIS A 186 11.47 -8.07 8.62
N ASP A 187 11.38 -7.72 7.34
CA ASP A 187 10.11 -7.61 6.64
C ASP A 187 9.70 -8.95 6.04
N VAL A 188 8.60 -9.51 6.55
CA VAL A 188 8.03 -10.79 6.09
C VAL A 188 6.97 -10.61 5.01
N GLY A 189 6.74 -9.38 4.54
CA GLY A 189 5.80 -9.03 3.49
C GLY A 189 4.33 -8.95 3.95
N PRO A 190 3.41 -8.67 3.01
CA PRO A 190 2.01 -8.49 3.33
C PRO A 190 1.32 -9.82 3.66
N VAL A 191 0.49 -9.82 4.70
CA VAL A 191 -0.36 -10.99 5.01
C VAL A 191 -1.42 -11.17 3.91
N PRO A 192 -1.47 -12.33 3.23
CA PRO A 192 -2.44 -12.58 2.18
C PRO A 192 -3.89 -12.54 2.70
N LEU A 193 -4.75 -11.78 2.01
CA LEU A 193 -6.19 -11.80 2.20
C LEU A 193 -6.82 -12.83 1.26
N PHE A 194 -7.70 -13.67 1.79
CA PHE A 194 -8.53 -14.59 1.05
C PHE A 194 -9.99 -14.16 1.16
N GLN A 195 -10.72 -14.12 0.04
CA GLN A 195 -12.14 -13.78 0.03
C GLN A 195 -12.95 -14.80 -0.77
N LYS A 196 -14.22 -14.95 -0.38
CA LYS A 196 -15.23 -15.76 -1.05
C LYS A 196 -16.56 -15.02 -1.05
N VAL A 197 -17.23 -14.99 -2.20
CA VAL A 197 -18.59 -14.47 -2.31
C VAL A 197 -19.56 -15.59 -1.97
N LEU A 198 -20.45 -15.35 -1.01
CA LEU A 198 -21.46 -16.29 -0.54
C LEU A 198 -22.85 -15.96 -1.10
N ASP A 199 -23.21 -14.68 -1.13
CA ASP A 199 -24.42 -14.20 -1.78
C ASP A 199 -24.06 -13.25 -2.93
N ALA A 200 -24.01 -13.83 -4.14
CA ALA A 200 -23.78 -13.10 -5.37
C ALA A 200 -24.88 -12.07 -5.66
N GLY A 201 -26.13 -12.37 -5.26
CA GLY A 201 -27.28 -11.50 -5.45
C GLY A 201 -27.23 -10.27 -4.56
N ALA A 202 -26.86 -10.41 -3.28
CA ALA A 202 -26.64 -9.27 -2.40
C ALA A 202 -25.54 -8.34 -2.93
N VAL A 203 -24.42 -8.91 -3.39
CA VAL A 203 -23.34 -8.14 -4.01
C VAL A 203 -23.80 -7.47 -5.31
N ALA A 204 -24.55 -8.18 -6.16
CA ALA A 204 -25.07 -7.66 -7.43
C ALA A 204 -26.08 -6.53 -7.22
N ARG A 205 -27.07 -6.70 -6.32
CA ARG A 205 -28.07 -5.68 -5.98
C ARG A 205 -27.41 -4.42 -5.44
N ARG A 206 -26.34 -4.55 -4.65
CA ARG A 206 -25.58 -3.40 -4.16
C ARG A 206 -24.83 -2.67 -5.26
N ARG A 207 -24.24 -3.40 -6.23
CA ARG A 207 -23.40 -2.82 -7.28
C ARG A 207 -24.18 -2.31 -8.50
N LEU A 208 -25.25 -3.00 -8.87
CA LEU A 208 -26.01 -2.78 -10.11
C LEU A 208 -27.43 -2.21 -9.85
N GLY A 209 -27.79 -2.00 -8.58
CA GLY A 209 -29.14 -1.61 -8.18
C GLY A 209 -30.07 -2.82 -8.03
N ARG A 210 -31.23 -2.62 -7.38
CA ARG A 210 -32.13 -3.71 -6.96
C ARG A 210 -32.64 -4.55 -8.14
N VAL A 211 -33.13 -3.91 -9.19
CA VAL A 211 -33.78 -4.58 -10.34
C VAL A 211 -32.75 -5.32 -11.19
N VAL A 212 -31.74 -4.61 -11.71
CA VAL A 212 -30.69 -5.20 -12.56
C VAL A 212 -29.88 -6.24 -11.77
N GLY A 213 -29.57 -5.95 -10.50
CA GLY A 213 -28.84 -6.89 -9.64
C GLY A 213 -29.64 -8.17 -9.33
N ALA A 214 -30.97 -8.10 -9.21
CA ALA A 214 -31.80 -9.28 -9.05
C ALA A 214 -31.81 -10.15 -10.31
N ALA A 215 -31.94 -9.53 -11.49
CA ALA A 215 -31.89 -10.24 -12.78
C ALA A 215 -30.51 -10.87 -13.05
N ALA A 216 -29.42 -10.21 -12.67
CA ALA A 216 -28.06 -10.72 -12.86
C ALA A 216 -27.63 -11.80 -11.85
N ALA A 217 -28.35 -11.93 -10.71
CA ALA A 217 -27.94 -12.79 -9.60
C ALA A 217 -27.80 -14.29 -9.98
N PRO A 218 -28.72 -14.92 -10.73
CA PRO A 218 -28.60 -16.33 -11.09
C PRO A 218 -27.37 -16.62 -11.96
N VAL A 219 -27.11 -15.74 -12.95
CA VAL A 219 -25.96 -15.85 -13.85
C VAL A 219 -24.66 -15.68 -13.07
N LEU A 220 -24.60 -14.67 -12.20
CA LEU A 220 -23.42 -14.44 -11.33
C LEU A 220 -23.19 -15.59 -10.37
N ARG A 221 -24.24 -16.18 -9.80
CA ARG A 221 -24.14 -17.35 -8.92
C ARG A 221 -23.55 -18.54 -9.67
N LEU A 222 -24.03 -18.83 -10.88
CA LEU A 222 -23.50 -19.91 -11.71
C LEU A 222 -22.04 -19.66 -12.11
N ALA A 223 -21.72 -18.44 -12.57
CA ALA A 223 -20.36 -18.06 -12.94
C ALA A 223 -19.38 -18.16 -11.76
N LEU A 224 -19.80 -17.73 -10.57
CA LEU A 224 -19.00 -17.85 -9.35
C LEU A 224 -18.83 -19.31 -8.92
N ALA A 225 -19.88 -20.13 -9.00
CA ALA A 225 -19.78 -21.56 -8.70
C ALA A 225 -18.82 -22.30 -9.63
N ALA A 226 -18.86 -21.98 -10.93
CA ALA A 226 -17.96 -22.56 -11.94
C ALA A 226 -16.51 -22.09 -11.75
N ARG A 227 -16.30 -20.80 -11.49
CA ARG A 227 -14.95 -20.21 -11.32
C ARG A 227 -14.32 -20.53 -9.95
N HIS A 228 -15.15 -20.76 -8.94
CA HIS A 228 -14.75 -20.94 -7.54
C HIS A 228 -15.45 -22.14 -6.89
N PRO A 229 -15.23 -23.36 -7.41
CA PRO A 229 -15.88 -24.55 -6.89
C PRO A 229 -15.48 -24.80 -5.42
N GLU A 230 -16.46 -25.19 -4.62
CA GLU A 230 -16.24 -25.72 -3.27
C GLU A 230 -15.95 -27.21 -3.34
N ARG A 231 -14.71 -27.59 -3.06
CA ARG A 231 -14.28 -28.98 -2.98
C ARG A 231 -14.19 -29.37 -1.50
N ARG A 232 -15.19 -30.12 -1.03
CA ARG A 232 -15.22 -30.67 0.33
C ARG A 232 -14.29 -31.87 0.43
N ARG A 233 -13.61 -32.02 1.57
CA ARG A 233 -12.95 -33.27 1.92
C ARG A 233 -13.94 -34.15 2.67
N ARG A 234 -13.76 -35.47 2.54
CA ARG A 234 -14.46 -36.44 3.38
C ARG A 234 -13.87 -36.34 4.79
N ALA A 235 -14.72 -36.16 5.79
CA ALA A 235 -14.36 -35.98 7.18
C ALA A 235 -15.45 -36.56 8.09
N ASP A 236 -15.91 -37.77 7.75
CA ASP A 236 -17.11 -38.40 8.33
C ASP A 236 -16.96 -38.68 9.84
N ASP A 237 -15.72 -38.74 10.32
CA ASP A 237 -15.37 -38.97 11.71
C ASP A 237 -15.10 -37.67 12.50
N VAL A 238 -15.24 -36.50 11.87
CA VAL A 238 -15.12 -35.20 12.52
C VAL A 238 -16.50 -34.57 12.71
N VAL A 239 -16.87 -34.36 13.97
CA VAL A 239 -18.09 -33.64 14.35
C VAL A 239 -17.73 -32.19 14.69
N VAL A 240 -18.41 -31.24 14.07
CA VAL A 240 -18.25 -29.81 14.39
C VAL A 240 -19.41 -29.30 15.20
N GLN A 241 -19.13 -28.61 16.31
CA GLN A 241 -20.14 -28.08 17.22
C GLN A 241 -19.74 -26.71 17.81
N PRO A 242 -20.70 -25.89 18.28
CA PRO A 242 -20.38 -24.67 19.03
C PRO A 242 -19.60 -24.97 20.31
N ALA A 243 -18.60 -24.14 20.62
CA ALA A 243 -17.85 -24.26 21.86
C ALA A 243 -18.70 -23.81 23.05
N ALA A 244 -18.72 -24.60 24.13
CA ALA A 244 -19.31 -24.19 25.41
C ALA A 244 -18.40 -23.23 26.20
N GLY A 245 -17.14 -23.10 25.78
CA GLY A 245 -16.11 -22.27 26.39
C GLY A 245 -14.72 -22.85 26.14
N PHE A 246 -13.68 -22.14 26.58
CA PHE A 246 -12.30 -22.60 26.47
C PHE A 246 -11.92 -23.46 27.70
N THR A 247 -11.93 -24.79 27.53
CA THR A 247 -11.63 -25.77 28.59
C THR A 247 -10.16 -26.20 28.60
N ALA A 248 -9.77 -27.07 29.55
CA ALA A 248 -8.41 -27.65 29.59
C ALA A 248 -8.04 -28.45 28.32
N GLU A 249 -9.01 -28.85 27.50
CA GLU A 249 -8.76 -29.52 26.23
C GLU A 249 -8.03 -28.62 25.22
N TYR A 250 -8.18 -27.29 25.33
CA TYR A 250 -7.45 -26.33 24.48
C TYR A 250 -5.96 -26.28 24.81
N ASP A 251 -5.60 -26.48 26.08
CA ASP A 251 -4.20 -26.62 26.49
C ASP A 251 -3.62 -27.90 25.86
N ALA A 252 -4.34 -29.01 25.95
CA ALA A 252 -3.92 -30.27 25.35
C ALA A 252 -3.82 -30.18 23.82
N LEU A 253 -4.75 -29.50 23.14
CA LEU A 253 -4.69 -29.24 21.71
C LEU A 253 -3.46 -28.38 21.34
N TRP A 254 -3.20 -27.32 22.12
CA TRP A 254 -2.01 -26.47 21.93
C TRP A 254 -0.72 -27.29 22.00
N GLU A 255 -0.56 -28.11 23.05
CA GLU A 255 0.62 -28.94 23.24
C GLU A 255 0.86 -29.89 22.06
N ARG A 256 -0.20 -30.52 21.53
CA ARG A 256 -0.10 -31.46 20.40
C ARG A 256 0.17 -30.76 19.07
N ALA A 257 -0.52 -29.66 18.78
CA ALA A 257 -0.53 -29.06 17.44
C ALA A 257 0.56 -27.99 17.22
N ARG A 258 1.07 -27.32 18.27
CA ARG A 258 1.98 -26.16 18.10
C ARG A 258 3.24 -26.48 17.29
N ALA A 259 3.79 -27.69 17.44
CA ALA A 259 5.03 -28.11 16.77
C ALA A 259 4.85 -28.27 15.26
N SER A 260 3.61 -28.39 14.78
CA SER A 260 3.29 -28.40 13.35
C SER A 260 3.38 -27.01 12.70
N TYR A 261 3.60 -25.95 13.50
CA TYR A 261 3.78 -24.57 13.04
C TYR A 261 5.23 -24.10 13.26
N ALA A 262 5.83 -23.49 12.24
CA ALA A 262 7.16 -22.86 12.37
C ALA A 262 7.17 -21.68 13.36
N MET A 263 6.09 -20.90 13.35
CA MET A 263 5.86 -19.80 14.27
C MET A 263 4.36 -19.62 14.52
N CYS A 264 3.94 -19.57 15.79
CA CYS A 264 2.55 -19.29 16.11
C CYS A 264 2.38 -18.75 17.55
N VAL A 265 1.46 -17.80 17.75
CA VAL A 265 1.10 -17.35 19.10
C VAL A 265 0.40 -18.48 19.85
N ARG A 266 0.68 -18.60 21.15
CA ARG A 266 0.06 -19.54 22.08
C ARG A 266 -1.46 -19.47 22.02
N ARG A 267 -2.11 -20.63 22.03
CA ARG A 267 -3.58 -20.81 21.90
C ARG A 267 -4.11 -21.77 22.96
N ASP A 268 -3.73 -21.53 24.20
CA ASP A 268 -4.25 -22.24 25.35
C ASP A 268 -5.57 -21.62 25.84
N ARG A 269 -6.19 -22.24 26.85
CA ARG A 269 -7.50 -21.80 27.33
C ARG A 269 -7.50 -20.37 27.85
N GLU A 270 -6.43 -19.96 28.51
CA GLU A 270 -6.34 -18.67 29.17
C GLU A 270 -6.23 -17.54 28.13
N TYR A 271 -5.32 -17.68 27.16
CA TYR A 271 -5.15 -16.74 26.07
C TYR A 271 -6.39 -16.64 25.21
N LEU A 272 -6.99 -17.77 24.83
CA LEU A 272 -8.18 -17.78 23.98
C LEU A 272 -9.40 -17.21 24.71
N GLY A 273 -9.57 -17.54 26.00
CA GLY A 273 -10.59 -16.96 26.86
C GLY A 273 -10.48 -15.45 26.97
N TRP A 274 -9.27 -14.93 27.19
CA TRP A 274 -9.01 -13.48 27.18
C TRP A 274 -9.32 -12.86 25.82
N LYS A 275 -8.79 -13.44 24.73
CA LYS A 275 -8.83 -12.83 23.40
C LYS A 275 -10.23 -12.82 22.77
N TYR A 276 -11.00 -13.89 22.97
CA TYR A 276 -12.25 -14.11 22.25
C TYR A 276 -13.48 -14.08 23.15
N ALA A 277 -13.43 -14.66 24.35
CA ALA A 277 -14.59 -14.70 25.24
C ALA A 277 -14.77 -13.41 26.04
N ARG A 278 -13.66 -12.80 26.53
CA ARG A 278 -13.68 -11.58 27.35
C ARG A 278 -13.47 -10.29 26.55
N CYS A 279 -13.47 -10.34 25.22
CA CYS A 279 -13.28 -9.15 24.39
C CYS A 279 -14.47 -8.17 24.54
N PRO A 280 -14.27 -6.94 25.05
CA PRO A 280 -15.39 -6.06 25.42
C PRO A 280 -16.08 -5.41 24.21
N HIS A 281 -15.42 -5.40 23.05
CA HIS A 281 -15.83 -4.61 21.89
C HIS A 281 -16.16 -5.46 20.65
N ARG A 282 -16.05 -6.80 20.75
CA ARG A 282 -16.40 -7.72 19.67
C ARG A 282 -16.96 -9.01 20.24
N ARG A 283 -17.97 -9.56 19.57
CA ARG A 283 -18.47 -10.90 19.80
C ARG A 283 -17.95 -11.83 18.71
N TYR A 284 -17.63 -13.05 19.10
CA TYR A 284 -17.08 -14.07 18.22
C TYR A 284 -17.85 -15.37 18.38
N ASP A 285 -18.02 -16.06 17.26
CA ASP A 285 -18.55 -17.42 17.20
C ASP A 285 -17.36 -18.40 17.19
N VAL A 286 -17.38 -19.37 18.10
CA VAL A 286 -16.33 -20.37 18.23
C VAL A 286 -16.92 -21.76 17.94
N LEU A 287 -16.31 -22.47 17.01
CA LEU A 287 -16.67 -23.84 16.63
C LEU A 287 -15.50 -24.77 16.94
N GLU A 288 -15.81 -25.94 17.48
CA GLU A 288 -14.88 -27.02 17.80
C GLU A 288 -15.04 -28.16 16.79
N ALA A 289 -13.93 -28.72 16.32
CA ALA A 289 -13.89 -29.99 15.60
C ALA A 289 -13.47 -31.09 16.57
N ARG A 290 -14.30 -32.13 16.67
CA ARG A 290 -14.09 -33.25 17.58
C ARG A 290 -14.07 -34.57 16.84
N ARG A 291 -13.15 -35.46 17.20
CA ARG A 291 -13.01 -36.83 16.67
C ARG A 291 -13.02 -37.80 17.83
N GLY A 292 -13.96 -38.75 17.85
CA GLY A 292 -14.10 -39.68 18.99
C GLY A 292 -14.28 -38.99 20.34
N GLY A 293 -14.87 -37.79 20.36
CA GLY A 293 -15.02 -36.97 21.57
C GLY A 293 -13.82 -36.12 21.95
N THR A 294 -12.65 -36.27 21.31
CA THR A 294 -11.45 -35.45 21.54
C THR A 294 -11.48 -34.17 20.71
N LEU A 295 -11.10 -33.03 21.29
CA LEU A 295 -10.93 -31.76 20.57
C LEU A 295 -9.68 -31.81 19.66
N GLU A 296 -9.89 -31.70 18.34
CA GLU A 296 -8.83 -31.73 17.32
C GLU A 296 -8.54 -30.38 16.68
N GLY A 297 -9.45 -29.42 16.82
CA GLY A 297 -9.26 -28.07 16.30
C GLY A 297 -10.40 -27.14 16.64
N PHE A 298 -10.20 -25.85 16.39
CA PHE A 298 -11.25 -24.85 16.51
C PHE A 298 -11.17 -23.80 15.41
N ALA A 299 -12.29 -23.13 15.15
CA ALA A 299 -12.37 -21.94 14.32
C ALA A 299 -13.10 -20.82 15.06
N VAL A 300 -12.57 -19.61 14.93
CA VAL A 300 -13.18 -18.40 15.46
C VAL A 300 -13.62 -17.53 14.29
N SER A 301 -14.86 -17.08 14.33
CA SER A 301 -15.42 -16.23 13.30
C SER A 301 -16.25 -15.10 13.89
N ARG A 302 -16.57 -14.11 13.05
CA ARG A 302 -17.52 -13.04 13.37
C ARG A 302 -18.10 -12.50 12.08
N HIS A 303 -19.22 -11.81 12.17
CA HIS A 303 -19.75 -11.06 11.04
C HIS A 303 -20.29 -9.71 11.48
N GLU A 304 -20.30 -8.74 10.57
CA GLU A 304 -20.78 -7.39 10.82
C GLU A 304 -21.43 -6.83 9.55
N ASP A 305 -22.43 -5.96 9.70
CA ASP A 305 -22.97 -5.23 8.55
C ASP A 305 -22.01 -4.10 8.17
N HIS A 306 -21.58 -4.10 6.91
CA HIS A 306 -20.76 -3.04 6.36
C HIS A 306 -21.50 -2.31 5.24
N ARG A 307 -22.16 -1.21 5.60
CA ARG A 307 -22.84 -0.28 4.66
C ARG A 307 -23.89 -1.00 3.79
N GLY A 308 -24.69 -1.87 4.39
CA GLY A 308 -25.77 -2.63 3.77
C GLY A 308 -25.32 -3.93 3.11
N VAL A 309 -24.15 -4.45 3.50
CA VAL A 309 -23.61 -5.73 3.05
C VAL A 309 -22.97 -6.43 4.24
N ALA A 310 -23.51 -7.58 4.63
CA ALA A 310 -22.95 -8.39 5.70
C ALA A 310 -21.60 -9.01 5.27
N LEU A 311 -20.56 -8.75 6.05
CA LEU A 311 -19.22 -9.29 5.87
C LEU A 311 -18.88 -10.27 6.99
N GLY A 312 -18.40 -11.46 6.63
CA GLY A 312 -17.95 -12.48 7.56
C GLY A 312 -16.43 -12.54 7.59
N TRP A 313 -15.87 -12.63 8.79
CA TRP A 313 -14.45 -12.74 9.07
C TRP A 313 -14.15 -14.07 9.75
N ILE A 314 -13.31 -14.89 9.13
CA ILE A 314 -12.68 -16.05 9.75
C ILE A 314 -11.41 -15.51 10.42
N VAL A 315 -11.41 -15.49 11.74
CA VAL A 315 -10.45 -14.74 12.57
C VAL A 315 -9.29 -15.63 13.01
N ASP A 316 -9.58 -16.89 13.35
CA ASP A 316 -8.55 -17.90 13.67
C ASP A 316 -9.06 -19.28 13.26
N VAL A 317 -8.14 -20.14 12.83
CA VAL A 317 -8.38 -21.56 12.56
C VAL A 317 -7.15 -22.30 13.02
N PHE A 318 -7.30 -23.13 14.04
CA PHE A 318 -6.19 -23.83 14.67
C PHE A 318 -6.50 -25.32 14.82
N ALA A 319 -5.58 -26.13 14.31
CA ALA A 319 -5.54 -27.58 14.39
C ALA A 319 -4.09 -28.00 14.07
N ASP A 320 -3.76 -29.28 14.10
CA ASP A 320 -2.52 -29.73 13.47
C ASP A 320 -2.49 -29.28 11.99
N THR A 321 -1.35 -28.74 11.50
CA THR A 321 -1.28 -28.23 10.12
C THR A 321 -1.50 -29.32 9.07
N ALA A 322 -1.25 -30.59 9.41
CA ALA A 322 -1.52 -31.75 8.57
C ALA A 322 -2.97 -32.26 8.66
N ASP A 323 -3.73 -31.93 9.72
CA ASP A 323 -5.15 -32.32 9.82
C ASP A 323 -6.03 -31.40 8.97
N HIS A 324 -5.98 -31.65 7.66
CA HIS A 324 -6.82 -30.97 6.70
C HIS A 324 -8.30 -31.36 6.81
N ALA A 325 -8.64 -32.51 7.39
CA ALA A 325 -10.04 -32.94 7.52
C ALA A 325 -10.75 -32.08 8.58
N ALA A 326 -10.12 -31.90 9.75
CA ALA A 326 -10.63 -31.02 10.80
C ALA A 326 -10.76 -29.57 10.32
N LYS A 327 -9.71 -29.03 9.68
CA LYS A 327 -9.73 -27.67 9.12
C LYS A 327 -10.82 -27.50 8.05
N ASP A 328 -10.98 -28.47 7.16
CA ASP A 328 -12.03 -28.41 6.13
C ASP A 328 -13.43 -28.45 6.74
N ALA A 329 -13.67 -29.32 7.73
CA ALA A 329 -14.93 -29.40 8.45
C ALA A 329 -15.27 -28.08 9.17
N LEU A 330 -14.30 -27.50 9.89
CA LEU A 330 -14.44 -26.19 10.55
C LEU A 330 -14.77 -25.07 9.57
N LEU A 331 -13.99 -24.95 8.48
CA LEU A 331 -14.25 -23.95 7.44
C LEU A 331 -15.64 -24.13 6.84
N GLY A 332 -16.08 -25.38 6.65
CA GLY A 332 -17.44 -25.69 6.20
C GLY A 332 -18.51 -25.15 7.14
N ALA A 333 -18.42 -25.49 8.42
CA ALA A 333 -19.38 -25.05 9.42
C ALA A 333 -19.42 -23.53 9.58
N VAL A 334 -18.26 -22.84 9.54
CA VAL A 334 -18.21 -21.37 9.53
C VAL A 334 -18.92 -20.80 8.30
N LEU A 335 -18.69 -21.35 7.11
CA LEU A 335 -19.35 -20.90 5.89
C LEU A 335 -20.86 -21.13 5.93
N ASP A 336 -21.31 -22.23 6.52
CA ASP A 336 -22.72 -22.53 6.70
C ASP A 336 -23.38 -21.57 7.70
N SER A 337 -22.72 -21.27 8.81
CA SER A 337 -23.14 -20.21 9.74
C SER A 337 -23.24 -18.84 9.07
N PHE A 338 -22.23 -18.47 8.27
CA PHE A 338 -22.25 -17.24 7.48
C PHE A 338 -23.41 -17.20 6.48
N ARG A 339 -23.70 -18.30 5.79
CA ARG A 339 -24.87 -18.37 4.90
C ARG A 339 -26.18 -18.19 5.67
N ALA A 340 -26.32 -18.85 6.81
CA ALA A 340 -27.50 -18.71 7.68
C ALA A 340 -27.68 -17.27 8.18
N ALA A 341 -26.58 -16.59 8.49
CA ALA A 341 -26.57 -15.18 8.91
C ALA A 341 -26.69 -14.17 7.73
N GLY A 342 -26.89 -14.62 6.49
CA GLY A 342 -27.01 -13.74 5.33
C GLY A 342 -25.72 -13.00 4.96
N VAL A 343 -24.56 -13.50 5.37
CA VAL A 343 -23.25 -12.94 5.01
C VAL A 343 -23.07 -13.02 3.51
N ALA A 344 -22.83 -11.86 2.87
CA ALA A 344 -22.63 -11.80 1.44
C ALA A 344 -21.20 -12.19 1.03
N ARG A 345 -20.21 -11.94 1.90
CA ARG A 345 -18.79 -12.20 1.61
C ARG A 345 -18.04 -12.66 2.85
N ALA A 346 -17.36 -13.81 2.73
CA ALA A 346 -16.45 -14.32 3.74
C ALA A 346 -15.00 -13.91 3.45
N GLN A 347 -14.23 -13.65 4.51
CA GLN A 347 -12.86 -13.15 4.44
C GLN A 347 -11.98 -13.84 5.47
N ALA A 348 -10.72 -14.11 5.13
CA ALA A 348 -9.73 -14.68 6.03
C ALA A 348 -8.34 -14.15 5.69
N PHE A 349 -7.53 -13.81 6.70
CA PHE A 349 -6.10 -13.59 6.51
C PHE A 349 -5.33 -14.87 6.82
N ALA A 350 -4.44 -15.28 5.94
CA ALA A 350 -3.67 -16.51 6.14
C ALA A 350 -2.25 -16.41 5.56
N MET A 351 -1.24 -16.51 6.42
CA MET A 351 0.17 -16.70 6.01
C MET A 351 0.57 -18.17 5.95
N ASN A 352 -0.08 -19.04 6.72
CA ASN A 352 0.20 -20.47 6.71
C ASN A 352 -0.26 -21.10 5.39
N ALA A 353 0.66 -21.75 4.68
CA ALA A 353 0.40 -22.33 3.36
C ALA A 353 -0.68 -23.42 3.39
N ALA A 354 -0.69 -24.27 4.42
CA ALA A 354 -1.69 -25.33 4.57
C ALA A 354 -3.10 -24.75 4.74
N LEU A 355 -3.27 -23.74 5.59
CA LEU A 355 -4.55 -23.04 5.74
C LEU A 355 -4.96 -22.31 4.45
N ALA A 356 -4.01 -21.69 3.75
CA ALA A 356 -4.27 -21.04 2.46
C ALA A 356 -4.80 -22.03 1.41
N ASP A 357 -4.26 -23.24 1.38
CA ASP A 357 -4.73 -24.31 0.49
C ASP A 357 -6.13 -24.82 0.85
N ASP A 358 -6.41 -24.96 2.15
CA ASP A 358 -7.73 -25.35 2.63
C ASP A 358 -8.79 -24.27 2.31
N LEU A 359 -8.46 -22.99 2.48
CA LEU A 359 -9.29 -21.86 2.04
C LEU A 359 -9.54 -21.90 0.52
N ARG A 360 -8.50 -22.11 -0.30
CA ARG A 360 -8.64 -22.21 -1.76
C ARG A 360 -9.56 -23.35 -2.19
N ARG A 361 -9.45 -24.51 -1.51
CA ARG A 361 -10.32 -25.68 -1.73
C ARG A 361 -11.79 -25.36 -1.43
N ARG A 362 -12.05 -24.58 -0.37
CA ARG A 362 -13.38 -24.04 -0.05
C ARG A 362 -13.79 -22.85 -0.92
N GLY A 363 -13.12 -22.61 -2.05
CA GLY A 363 -13.49 -21.63 -3.06
C GLY A 363 -13.08 -20.20 -2.73
N PHE A 364 -12.24 -19.97 -1.73
CA PHE A 364 -11.64 -18.65 -1.52
C PHE A 364 -10.60 -18.35 -2.61
N ARG A 365 -10.35 -17.07 -2.84
CA ARG A 365 -9.27 -16.57 -3.71
C ARG A 365 -8.44 -15.54 -2.99
N ARG A 366 -7.16 -15.51 -3.34
CA ARG A 366 -6.26 -14.47 -2.87
C ARG A 366 -6.69 -13.13 -3.48
N HIS A 367 -6.81 -12.11 -2.65
CA HIS A 367 -7.09 -10.74 -3.02
C HIS A 367 -5.96 -9.83 -2.53
N ARG A 368 -5.77 -8.70 -3.20
CA ARG A 368 -4.92 -7.61 -2.68
C ARG A 368 -5.62 -7.08 -1.42
N GLY A 369 -5.03 -7.34 -0.26
CA GLY A 369 -5.61 -7.02 1.04
C GLY A 369 -5.42 -5.56 1.43
N PRO A 370 -6.25 -5.02 2.34
CA PRO A 370 -6.13 -3.65 2.84
C PRO A 370 -4.91 -3.44 3.75
N MET A 371 -4.24 -4.51 4.19
CA MET A 371 -3.03 -4.44 5.01
C MET A 371 -1.74 -4.17 4.21
N ARG A 372 -1.87 -3.45 3.07
CA ARG A 372 -0.84 -2.58 2.53
C ARG A 372 -1.28 -1.15 2.81
N ALA A 373 -1.23 -0.71 4.07
CA ALA A 373 -1.60 0.66 4.45
C ALA A 373 -0.39 1.59 4.29
N GLY A 374 0.11 1.70 3.05
CA GLY A 374 0.81 2.91 2.62
C GLY A 374 -0.19 4.06 2.59
N ALA A 375 0.21 5.27 2.97
CA ALA A 375 -0.54 6.47 2.65
C ALA A 375 -0.54 6.56 1.12
N PRO A 376 -1.67 6.91 0.48
CA PRO A 376 -1.68 7.05 -0.96
C PRO A 376 -0.64 8.10 -1.38
N ALA A 377 0.02 7.90 -2.51
CA ALA A 377 0.94 8.90 -3.03
C ALA A 377 0.17 10.04 -3.71
N VAL A 378 0.68 11.27 -3.64
CA VAL A 378 0.33 12.35 -4.58
C VAL A 378 1.49 12.49 -5.55
N LEU A 379 1.19 12.32 -6.83
CA LEU A 379 2.13 12.44 -7.94
C LEU A 379 1.67 13.64 -8.78
N VAL A 380 2.58 14.58 -9.05
CA VAL A 380 2.30 15.75 -9.89
C VAL A 380 3.21 15.67 -11.11
N GLY A 381 2.64 15.26 -12.24
CA GLY A 381 3.30 15.31 -13.54
C GLY A 381 3.07 16.65 -14.21
N ILE A 382 4.15 17.29 -14.65
CA ILE A 382 4.11 18.57 -15.35
C ILE A 382 4.70 18.34 -16.74
N ASP A 383 3.83 18.37 -17.74
CA ASP A 383 4.23 18.26 -19.14
C ASP A 383 4.92 19.56 -19.53
N THR A 384 6.25 19.49 -19.59
CA THR A 384 7.13 20.66 -19.69
C THR A 384 7.55 20.84 -21.14
N GLU A 385 6.77 21.67 -21.83
CA GLU A 385 6.67 21.74 -23.28
C GLU A 385 6.58 23.18 -23.79
N ALA A 386 6.65 23.37 -25.11
CA ALA A 386 6.57 24.69 -25.71
C ALA A 386 5.27 25.47 -25.40
N ASP A 387 5.38 26.79 -25.39
CA ASP A 387 4.28 27.75 -25.29
C ASP A 387 3.28 27.52 -26.45
N ASP A 388 1.99 27.49 -26.12
CA ASP A 388 0.85 27.39 -27.04
C ASP A 388 0.98 26.35 -28.17
N GLN A 389 1.55 25.19 -27.86
CA GLN A 389 1.70 24.11 -28.84
C GLN A 389 0.38 23.50 -29.36
N TRP A 390 -0.78 23.97 -28.86
CA TRP A 390 -2.08 23.63 -29.43
C TRP A 390 -2.35 24.38 -30.74
N SER A 391 -1.81 25.57 -30.92
CA SER A 391 -1.91 26.33 -32.18
C SER A 391 -0.82 25.90 -33.18
N ALA A 392 -1.09 26.12 -34.47
CA ALA A 392 -0.10 25.84 -35.51
C ALA A 392 1.11 26.80 -35.44
N GLU A 393 0.89 28.01 -34.96
CA GLU A 393 1.92 29.03 -34.76
C GLU A 393 2.83 28.66 -33.60
N GLY A 394 2.27 28.36 -32.41
CA GLY A 394 3.05 27.95 -31.24
C GLY A 394 3.90 26.72 -31.49
N ARG A 395 3.40 25.73 -32.27
CA ARG A 395 4.22 24.56 -32.69
C ARG A 395 5.40 24.90 -33.59
N ARG A 396 5.31 25.98 -34.38
CA ARG A 396 6.42 26.42 -35.24
C ARG A 396 7.43 27.26 -34.48
N GLU A 397 6.96 28.13 -33.60
CA GLU A 397 7.83 28.99 -32.78
C GLU A 397 8.56 28.21 -31.69
N MET A 398 7.85 27.22 -31.11
CA MET A 398 8.30 26.44 -29.96
C MET A 398 8.80 27.33 -28.82
N GLY A 399 8.03 28.37 -28.46
CA GLY A 399 8.38 29.30 -27.38
C GLY A 399 8.60 28.57 -26.05
N VAL A 400 9.44 29.12 -25.17
CA VAL A 400 9.78 28.48 -23.88
C VAL A 400 9.67 29.44 -22.69
N ARG A 401 8.84 30.48 -22.83
CA ARG A 401 8.70 31.53 -21.80
C ARG A 401 8.06 30.99 -20.52
N ASN A 402 7.25 29.94 -20.62
CA ASN A 402 6.69 29.25 -19.46
C ASN A 402 7.77 28.78 -18.46
N ALA A 403 9.01 28.57 -18.90
CA ALA A 403 10.13 28.14 -18.06
C ALA A 403 10.38 29.13 -16.92
N GLU A 404 10.22 30.44 -17.17
CA GLU A 404 10.42 31.50 -16.18
C GLU A 404 9.44 31.42 -15.00
N ARG A 405 8.32 30.70 -15.17
CA ARG A 405 7.29 30.50 -14.14
C ARG A 405 7.48 29.23 -13.31
N LEU A 406 8.34 28.30 -13.75
CA LEU A 406 8.55 27.03 -13.07
C LEU A 406 9.08 27.15 -11.64
N PRO A 407 10.00 28.09 -11.29
CA PRO A 407 10.45 28.23 -9.90
C PRO A 407 9.33 28.59 -8.92
N ALA A 408 8.39 29.45 -9.34
CA ALA A 408 7.23 29.82 -8.52
C ALA A 408 6.26 28.64 -8.35
N LEU A 409 6.06 27.87 -9.43
CA LEU A 409 5.25 26.66 -9.40
C LEU A 409 5.87 25.57 -8.51
N GLN A 410 7.20 25.38 -8.58
CA GLN A 410 7.96 24.49 -7.72
C GLN A 410 7.73 24.85 -6.24
N ALA A 411 7.89 26.13 -5.88
CA ALA A 411 7.69 26.58 -4.52
C ALA A 411 6.25 26.30 -4.03
N LEU A 412 5.24 26.54 -4.87
CA LEU A 412 3.84 26.28 -4.53
C LEU A 412 3.59 24.80 -4.19
N VAL A 413 4.11 23.86 -5.00
CA VAL A 413 3.88 22.42 -4.71
C VAL A 413 4.69 21.94 -3.51
N GLU A 414 5.86 22.52 -3.25
CA GLU A 414 6.70 22.25 -2.09
C GLU A 414 6.02 22.63 -0.76
N GLU A 415 5.19 23.68 -0.74
CA GLU A 415 4.39 24.08 0.44
C GLU A 415 3.51 22.93 0.97
N TYR A 416 3.13 21.99 0.10
CA TYR A 416 2.31 20.83 0.44
C TYR A 416 3.13 19.54 0.63
N GLY A 417 4.46 19.64 0.67
CA GLY A 417 5.36 18.48 0.76
C GLY A 417 5.35 17.61 -0.49
N VAL A 418 4.99 18.17 -1.65
CA VAL A 418 4.96 17.46 -2.93
C VAL A 418 6.18 17.82 -3.77
N ARG A 419 6.82 16.79 -4.33
CA ARG A 419 7.94 16.94 -5.26
C ARG A 419 7.44 16.60 -6.66
N PRO A 420 7.38 17.57 -7.59
CA PRO A 420 6.81 17.34 -8.91
C PRO A 420 7.79 16.56 -9.80
N THR A 421 7.26 16.00 -10.88
CA THR A 421 8.07 15.48 -11.98
C THR A 421 7.83 16.33 -13.22
N TYR A 422 8.88 17.01 -13.70
CA TYR A 422 8.86 17.73 -14.96
C TYR A 422 9.22 16.73 -16.06
N VAL A 423 8.27 16.35 -16.92
CA VAL A 423 8.58 15.55 -18.11
C VAL A 423 8.87 16.52 -19.26
N VAL A 424 10.10 16.48 -19.76
CA VAL A 424 10.69 17.58 -20.55
C VAL A 424 10.79 17.22 -22.03
N THR A 425 10.36 18.14 -22.88
CA THR A 425 10.49 18.09 -24.34
C THR A 425 11.89 18.53 -24.81
N TRP A 426 12.25 18.22 -26.05
CA TRP A 426 13.56 18.54 -26.59
C TRP A 426 13.88 20.04 -26.50
N GLU A 427 12.98 20.89 -26.99
CA GLU A 427 13.15 22.34 -27.00
C GLU A 427 13.32 22.92 -25.59
N MET A 428 12.61 22.37 -24.61
CA MET A 428 12.72 22.77 -23.21
C MET A 428 14.06 22.34 -22.60
N ALA A 429 14.58 21.18 -23.00
CA ALA A 429 15.88 20.68 -22.55
C ALA A 429 17.06 21.44 -23.17
N THR A 430 16.96 21.90 -24.42
CA THR A 430 18.12 22.42 -25.16
C THR A 430 18.17 23.94 -25.31
N ARG A 431 17.05 24.67 -25.19
CA ARG A 431 17.09 26.13 -25.29
C ARG A 431 17.69 26.73 -24.01
N PRO A 432 18.68 27.63 -24.08
CA PRO A 432 19.35 28.16 -22.88
C PRO A 432 18.42 28.76 -21.83
N GLN A 433 17.34 29.42 -22.27
CA GLN A 433 16.36 30.07 -21.41
C GLN A 433 15.66 29.05 -20.49
N SER A 434 15.18 27.93 -21.04
CA SER A 434 14.51 26.87 -20.27
C SER A 434 15.48 25.91 -19.60
N ALA A 435 16.56 25.54 -20.30
CA ALA A 435 17.56 24.60 -19.83
C ALA A 435 18.23 25.09 -18.54
N SER A 436 18.53 26.40 -18.45
CA SER A 436 19.12 26.98 -17.24
C SER A 436 18.22 26.84 -16.01
N VAL A 437 16.91 27.08 -16.17
CA VAL A 437 15.92 26.92 -15.09
C VAL A 437 15.76 25.44 -14.71
N LEU A 438 15.58 24.57 -15.68
CA LEU A 438 15.37 23.13 -15.45
C LEU A 438 16.60 22.47 -14.82
N ARG A 439 17.81 22.87 -15.23
CA ARG A 439 19.07 22.45 -14.61
C ARG A 439 19.16 22.89 -13.15
N ALA A 440 18.74 24.12 -12.84
CA ALA A 440 18.71 24.62 -11.46
C ALA A 440 17.70 23.82 -10.60
N LEU A 441 16.50 23.55 -11.14
CA LEU A 441 15.49 22.72 -10.48
C LEU A 441 16.01 21.29 -10.25
N ALA A 442 16.61 20.65 -11.26
CA ALA A 442 17.19 19.31 -11.14
C ALA A 442 18.25 19.23 -10.03
N ARG A 443 19.19 20.19 -10.00
CA ARG A 443 20.26 20.26 -8.99
C ARG A 443 19.75 20.44 -7.56
N SER A 444 18.53 20.97 -7.39
CA SER A 444 17.94 21.15 -6.06
C SER A 444 17.62 19.84 -5.35
N GLY A 445 17.46 18.73 -6.08
CA GLY A 445 17.00 17.44 -5.55
C GLY A 445 15.54 17.43 -5.08
N ARG A 446 14.77 18.49 -5.35
CA ARG A 446 13.38 18.66 -4.91
C ARG A 446 12.33 18.38 -6.00
N CYS A 447 12.77 17.93 -7.16
CA CYS A 447 11.90 17.45 -8.23
C CYS A 447 12.56 16.28 -8.98
N GLU A 448 11.77 15.62 -9.82
CA GLU A 448 12.28 14.68 -10.81
C GLU A 448 12.24 15.33 -12.21
N ILE A 449 13.22 14.98 -13.05
CA ILE A 449 13.20 15.28 -14.48
C ILE A 449 12.98 13.97 -15.25
N GLY A 450 11.91 13.93 -16.04
CA GLY A 450 11.58 12.85 -16.97
C GLY A 450 11.62 13.32 -18.41
N ALA A 451 11.32 12.43 -19.35
CA ALA A 451 11.28 12.73 -20.78
C ALA A 451 9.83 12.83 -21.29
N HIS A 452 9.57 13.84 -22.12
CA HIS A 452 8.30 14.02 -22.82
C HIS A 452 8.54 14.14 -24.32
N LEU A 453 8.31 13.06 -25.07
CA LEU A 453 8.64 13.05 -26.49
C LEU A 453 7.53 13.65 -27.34
N HIS A 454 7.91 14.66 -28.13
CA HIS A 454 7.13 15.21 -29.22
C HIS A 454 7.76 14.84 -30.57
N PRO A 455 7.02 14.10 -31.43
CA PRO A 455 7.48 13.72 -32.76
C PRO A 455 7.89 14.89 -33.65
N TRP A 456 7.38 16.09 -33.36
CA TRP A 456 7.54 17.29 -34.16
C TRP A 456 8.63 18.25 -33.65
N SER A 457 9.30 17.93 -32.54
CA SER A 457 10.41 18.74 -32.00
C SER A 457 11.64 17.92 -31.61
N SER A 458 11.50 16.62 -31.35
CA SER A 458 12.61 15.74 -30.97
C SER A 458 13.39 15.27 -32.21
N PRO A 459 14.68 15.61 -32.36
CA PRO A 459 15.46 15.22 -33.53
C PRO A 459 15.73 13.72 -33.55
N PRO A 460 15.86 13.10 -34.73
CA PRO A 460 15.46 13.66 -36.02
C PRO A 460 13.92 13.70 -36.12
N PHE A 461 13.33 14.87 -36.35
CA PHE A 461 11.92 14.99 -36.72
C PHE A 461 11.79 15.42 -38.18
N ARG A 462 10.65 15.09 -38.80
CA ARG A 462 10.39 15.39 -40.20
C ARG A 462 9.35 16.50 -40.32
N PRO A 463 9.41 17.39 -41.33
CA PRO A 463 8.42 18.46 -41.51
C PRO A 463 6.97 17.96 -41.58
N GLU A 464 6.75 16.77 -42.14
CA GLU A 464 5.44 16.12 -42.18
C GLU A 464 4.91 15.72 -40.79
N ASP A 465 5.78 15.36 -39.85
CA ASP A 465 5.38 15.01 -38.48
C ASP A 465 4.88 16.24 -37.71
N LEU A 466 5.51 17.40 -37.97
CA LEU A 466 5.08 18.71 -37.47
C LEU A 466 3.76 19.15 -38.10
N ALA A 467 3.63 19.05 -39.42
CA ALA A 467 2.42 19.44 -40.14
C ALA A 467 1.22 18.57 -39.75
N ALA A 468 1.41 17.25 -39.66
CA ALA A 468 0.38 16.31 -39.24
C ALA A 468 0.09 16.37 -37.74
N HIS A 469 0.97 17.00 -36.95
CA HIS A 469 0.95 16.94 -35.49
C HIS A 469 0.83 15.48 -35.07
N THR A 470 1.80 14.64 -35.47
CA THR A 470 1.68 13.17 -35.33
C THR A 470 1.79 12.71 -33.87
N TYR A 471 1.40 11.47 -33.58
CA TYR A 471 1.55 10.85 -32.27
C TYR A 471 2.80 9.96 -32.23
N PRO A 472 3.49 9.79 -31.08
CA PRO A 472 4.68 8.95 -30.99
C PRO A 472 4.50 7.53 -31.54
N HIS A 473 3.42 6.82 -31.18
CA HIS A 473 3.12 5.48 -31.70
C HIS A 473 2.88 5.39 -33.22
N ASN A 474 2.69 6.51 -33.92
CA ASN A 474 2.58 6.52 -35.39
C ASN A 474 3.96 6.56 -36.08
N LEU A 475 5.04 6.79 -35.34
CA LEU A 475 6.38 6.80 -35.90
C LEU A 475 6.87 5.38 -36.19
N PRO A 476 7.69 5.17 -37.24
CA PRO A 476 8.45 3.94 -37.39
C PRO A 476 9.26 3.63 -36.12
N PRO A 477 9.32 2.37 -35.65
CA PRO A 477 10.00 2.02 -34.40
C PRO A 477 11.45 2.51 -34.31
N GLU A 478 12.18 2.48 -35.43
CA GLU A 478 13.56 2.95 -35.51
C GLU A 478 13.65 4.48 -35.33
N LEU A 479 12.68 5.22 -35.88
CA LEU A 479 12.61 6.67 -35.72
C LEU A 479 12.23 7.04 -34.28
N LEU A 480 11.25 6.35 -33.69
CA LEU A 480 10.88 6.55 -32.29
C LEU A 480 12.06 6.27 -31.34
N LEU A 481 12.80 5.18 -31.57
CA LEU A 481 14.01 4.86 -30.82
C LEU A 481 15.06 5.95 -30.95
N ARG A 482 15.32 6.46 -32.16
CA ARG A 482 16.29 7.54 -32.38
C ARG A 482 15.86 8.82 -31.67
N GLN A 483 14.62 9.25 -31.83
CA GLN A 483 14.12 10.46 -31.17
C GLN A 483 14.15 10.35 -29.64
N LEU A 484 13.80 9.18 -29.07
CA LEU A 484 13.93 8.96 -27.63
C LEU A 484 15.39 8.98 -27.19
N THR A 485 16.29 8.35 -27.96
CA THR A 485 17.73 8.32 -27.63
C THR A 485 18.31 9.73 -27.59
N GLU A 486 18.01 10.55 -28.61
CA GLU A 486 18.44 11.94 -28.65
C GLU A 486 17.86 12.70 -27.44
N LEU A 487 16.54 12.64 -27.21
CA LEU A 487 15.91 13.33 -26.09
C LEU A 487 16.51 12.93 -24.73
N THR A 488 16.71 11.63 -24.49
CA THR A 488 17.40 11.15 -23.29
C THR A 488 18.80 11.76 -23.16
N GLY A 489 19.57 11.76 -24.25
CA GLY A 489 20.92 12.30 -24.29
C GLY A 489 20.99 13.81 -24.07
N ALA A 490 20.04 14.58 -24.61
CA ALA A 490 19.96 16.03 -24.36
C ALA A 490 19.57 16.35 -22.92
N ILE A 491 18.61 15.62 -22.34
CA ILE A 491 18.26 15.81 -20.92
C ILE A 491 19.47 15.49 -20.04
N GLU A 492 20.19 14.39 -20.31
CA GLU A 492 21.39 14.01 -19.56
C GLU A 492 22.50 15.06 -19.69
N THR A 493 22.77 15.52 -20.92
CA THR A 493 23.82 16.49 -21.22
C THR A 493 23.50 17.88 -20.66
N GLU A 494 22.30 18.39 -20.96
CA GLU A 494 21.94 19.77 -20.66
C GLU A 494 21.40 19.94 -19.24
N LEU A 495 20.70 18.96 -18.68
CA LEU A 495 20.09 19.09 -17.35
C LEU A 495 20.87 18.34 -16.27
N GLY A 496 21.83 17.50 -16.66
CA GLY A 496 22.73 16.79 -15.73
C GLY A 496 22.09 15.60 -15.03
N VAL A 497 20.98 15.08 -15.55
CA VAL A 497 20.22 13.97 -14.97
C VAL A 497 19.78 13.01 -16.08
N ARG A 498 19.95 11.71 -15.87
CA ARG A 498 19.43 10.71 -16.81
C ARG A 498 17.97 10.39 -16.46
N PRO A 499 17.00 10.64 -17.36
CA PRO A 499 15.59 10.45 -17.05
C PRO A 499 15.22 8.96 -16.97
N THR A 500 14.43 8.58 -15.97
CA THR A 500 13.88 7.21 -15.82
C THR A 500 12.36 7.15 -15.91
N THR A 501 11.70 8.30 -15.99
CA THR A 501 10.26 8.44 -16.21
C THR A 501 9.99 9.01 -17.59
N TYR A 502 8.99 8.46 -18.27
CA TYR A 502 8.56 8.87 -19.59
C TYR A 502 7.06 9.23 -19.58
N ARG A 503 6.68 10.19 -20.43
CA ARG A 503 5.31 10.40 -20.88
C ARG A 503 5.32 10.67 -22.38
N ALA A 504 4.45 10.00 -23.13
CA ALA A 504 4.27 10.23 -24.55
C ALA A 504 3.51 11.54 -24.82
N GLY A 505 4.02 12.33 -25.76
CA GLY A 505 3.31 13.47 -26.33
C GLY A 505 1.91 13.10 -26.78
N ARG A 506 0.91 13.89 -26.36
CA ARG A 506 -0.51 13.68 -26.67
C ARG A 506 -1.01 12.26 -26.33
N ASN A 507 -0.40 11.63 -25.33
CA ASN A 507 -0.69 10.26 -24.90
C ASN A 507 -0.55 9.22 -26.03
N GLY A 508 0.31 9.46 -27.03
CA GLY A 508 0.47 8.55 -28.16
C GLY A 508 1.35 7.35 -27.84
N PHE A 509 0.94 6.52 -26.88
CA PHE A 509 1.69 5.42 -26.30
C PHE A 509 1.06 4.06 -26.59
N ASP A 510 1.86 3.09 -27.02
CA ASP A 510 1.43 1.73 -27.32
C ASP A 510 2.46 0.66 -26.94
N GLY A 511 2.14 -0.60 -27.25
CA GLY A 511 2.99 -1.75 -26.94
C GLY A 511 4.36 -1.73 -27.63
N GLY A 512 4.48 -1.06 -28.80
CA GLY A 512 5.74 -0.92 -29.52
C GLY A 512 6.71 0.05 -28.85
N THR A 513 6.20 0.95 -27.99
CA THR A 513 7.02 1.91 -27.24
C THR A 513 7.71 1.25 -26.05
N LEU A 514 7.10 0.22 -25.46
CA LEU A 514 7.60 -0.44 -24.24
C LEU A 514 9.02 -1.01 -24.37
N PRO A 515 9.38 -1.81 -25.40
CA PRO A 515 10.74 -2.34 -25.53
C PRO A 515 11.80 -1.24 -25.69
N ILE A 516 11.43 -0.11 -26.30
CA ILE A 516 12.32 1.04 -26.49
C ILE A 516 12.61 1.71 -25.13
N LEU A 517 11.57 1.97 -24.34
CA LEU A 517 11.71 2.54 -23.00
C LEU A 517 12.59 1.67 -22.12
N GLU A 518 12.34 0.36 -22.14
CA GLU A 518 13.13 -0.60 -21.38
C GLU A 518 14.61 -0.64 -21.82
N ARG A 519 14.86 -0.55 -23.13
CA ARG A 519 16.22 -0.52 -23.68
C ARG A 519 17.00 0.73 -23.25
N LEU A 520 16.31 1.87 -23.14
CA LEU A 520 16.94 3.14 -22.77
C LEU A 520 17.10 3.32 -21.26
N GLY A 521 16.50 2.44 -20.45
CA GLY A 521 16.63 2.41 -19.00
C GLY A 521 15.50 3.15 -18.25
N TYR A 522 14.39 3.46 -18.94
CA TYR A 522 13.19 3.95 -18.27
C TYR A 522 12.58 2.85 -17.41
N THR A 523 11.99 3.25 -16.29
CA THR A 523 11.31 2.35 -15.35
C THR A 523 9.82 2.69 -15.20
N VAL A 524 9.42 3.89 -15.62
CA VAL A 524 8.05 4.40 -15.47
C VAL A 524 7.53 4.98 -16.77
N ASP A 525 6.29 4.66 -17.11
CA ASP A 525 5.45 5.43 -18.02
C ASP A 525 4.24 6.01 -17.26
N THR A 526 3.70 7.12 -17.74
CA THR A 526 2.51 7.78 -17.17
C THR A 526 1.58 8.29 -18.28
N SER A 527 1.61 7.65 -19.46
CA SER A 527 0.93 8.10 -20.67
C SER A 527 -0.54 7.67 -20.75
N VAL A 528 -0.94 6.63 -20.03
CA VAL A 528 -2.28 6.06 -20.15
C VAL A 528 -3.28 6.93 -19.41
N ASP A 529 -4.20 7.53 -20.17
CA ASP A 529 -5.37 8.24 -19.65
C ASP A 529 -6.63 7.35 -19.81
N PRO A 530 -7.19 6.77 -18.73
CA PRO A 530 -8.29 5.82 -18.80
C PRO A 530 -9.57 6.30 -19.52
N LEU A 531 -9.75 7.61 -19.71
CA LEU A 531 -10.90 8.20 -20.41
C LEU A 531 -10.57 8.76 -21.81
N PHE A 532 -9.31 8.72 -22.20
CA PHE A 532 -8.83 9.27 -23.47
C PHE A 532 -9.18 8.39 -24.66
N ASN A 533 -9.60 9.07 -25.74
CA ASN A 533 -9.95 8.44 -27.01
C ASN A 533 -9.80 9.44 -28.15
N GLU A 534 -8.70 9.33 -28.90
CA GLU A 534 -8.38 10.17 -30.05
C GLU A 534 -8.26 9.36 -31.35
N ARG A 535 -8.87 8.16 -31.43
CA ARG A 535 -8.82 7.31 -32.63
C ARG A 535 -9.25 8.02 -33.92
N ARG A 536 -10.17 8.98 -33.84
CA ARG A 536 -10.64 9.75 -35.00
C ARG A 536 -9.57 10.68 -35.59
N LYS A 537 -8.54 11.01 -34.82
CA LYS A 537 -7.40 11.85 -35.23
C LYS A 537 -6.13 11.03 -35.46
N GLY A 538 -6.23 9.69 -35.53
CA GLY A 538 -5.07 8.81 -35.61
C GLY A 538 -4.32 8.64 -34.29
N GLY A 539 -5.00 8.89 -33.16
CA GLY A 539 -4.45 8.75 -31.80
C GLY A 539 -4.88 7.46 -31.09
N MET A 540 -4.37 7.29 -29.87
CA MET A 540 -4.68 6.12 -29.03
C MET A 540 -6.07 6.18 -28.38
N ARG A 541 -6.49 5.03 -27.87
CA ARG A 541 -7.68 4.87 -27.01
C ARG A 541 -7.33 3.98 -25.84
N PHE A 542 -7.43 4.53 -24.64
CA PHE A 542 -7.10 3.84 -23.39
C PHE A 542 -8.33 3.40 -22.58
N ALA A 543 -9.52 3.64 -23.13
CA ALA A 543 -10.80 3.29 -22.55
C ALA A 543 -10.87 1.82 -22.06
N GLY A 544 -10.81 1.61 -20.74
CA GLY A 544 -10.81 0.29 -20.10
C GLY A 544 -9.54 -0.05 -19.31
N ALA A 545 -8.49 0.76 -19.46
CA ALA A 545 -7.23 0.64 -18.73
C ALA A 545 -7.45 0.61 -17.20
N PRO A 546 -6.54 -0.01 -16.43
CA PRO A 546 -6.47 0.18 -14.98
C PRO A 546 -6.42 1.67 -14.62
N ILE A 547 -7.12 2.03 -13.53
CA ILE A 547 -7.07 3.38 -12.92
C ILE A 547 -6.05 3.44 -11.78
N VAL A 548 -5.31 2.35 -11.57
CA VAL A 548 -4.26 2.19 -10.56
C VAL A 548 -3.01 1.66 -11.26
N PRO A 549 -1.81 1.85 -10.70
CA PRO A 549 -0.55 1.43 -11.31
C PRO A 549 -0.49 -0.08 -11.63
N TYR A 550 0.14 -0.41 -12.75
CA TYR A 550 0.23 -1.77 -13.29
C TYR A 550 1.42 -1.90 -14.25
N HIS A 551 1.91 -3.11 -14.46
CA HIS A 551 2.85 -3.38 -15.55
C HIS A 551 2.04 -3.66 -16.81
N PRO A 552 2.21 -2.92 -17.92
CA PRO A 552 1.39 -3.08 -19.11
C PRO A 552 1.76 -4.36 -19.88
N ASP A 553 0.80 -4.84 -20.67
CA ASP A 553 1.00 -5.89 -21.66
C ASP A 553 1.57 -5.33 -22.97
N TYR A 554 2.49 -6.05 -23.60
CA TYR A 554 3.14 -5.61 -24.85
C TYR A 554 2.19 -5.61 -26.06
N ALA A 555 1.09 -6.36 -26.04
CA ALA A 555 0.10 -6.36 -27.12
C ALA A 555 -1.03 -5.34 -26.87
N ASP A 556 -1.38 -5.09 -25.61
CA ASP A 556 -2.41 -4.13 -25.22
C ASP A 556 -2.01 -3.40 -23.93
N VAL A 557 -1.49 -2.18 -24.06
CA VAL A 557 -1.08 -1.34 -22.92
C VAL A 557 -2.23 -1.02 -21.96
N CYS A 558 -3.50 -1.28 -22.32
CA CYS A 558 -4.64 -1.12 -21.41
C CYS A 558 -4.83 -2.33 -20.47
N ARG A 559 -3.92 -3.32 -20.48
CA ARG A 559 -4.01 -4.55 -19.67
C ARG A 559 -2.75 -4.74 -18.84
N GLU A 560 -2.92 -5.41 -17.71
CA GLU A 560 -1.79 -5.88 -16.90
C GLU A 560 -1.09 -7.03 -17.64
N GLY A 561 0.24 -6.96 -17.71
CA GLY A 561 1.10 -7.88 -18.44
C GLY A 561 2.48 -7.97 -17.82
N ALA A 562 3.49 -8.26 -18.65
CA ALA A 562 4.83 -8.63 -18.20
C ALA A 562 5.92 -7.57 -18.47
N SER A 563 5.55 -6.37 -18.93
CA SER A 563 6.51 -5.28 -19.14
C SER A 563 7.26 -4.92 -17.85
N ARG A 564 8.53 -4.55 -17.98
CA ARG A 564 9.33 -4.04 -16.84
C ARG A 564 9.00 -2.59 -16.49
N ILE A 565 8.34 -1.88 -17.40
CA ILE A 565 7.86 -0.52 -17.16
C ILE A 565 6.67 -0.56 -16.22
N LEU A 566 6.67 0.26 -15.18
CA LEU A 566 5.47 0.51 -14.39
C LEU A 566 4.67 1.61 -15.07
N GLU A 567 3.44 1.31 -15.50
CA GLU A 567 2.51 2.33 -15.95
C GLU A 567 1.76 2.93 -14.76
N ILE A 568 1.84 4.25 -14.63
CA ILE A 568 1.11 5.04 -13.63
C ILE A 568 0.04 5.86 -14.36
N PRO A 569 -1.19 5.35 -14.51
CA PRO A 569 -2.20 6.02 -15.32
C PRO A 569 -2.61 7.37 -14.74
N ILE A 570 -3.00 8.30 -15.60
CA ILE A 570 -3.60 9.57 -15.19
C ILE A 570 -4.84 9.28 -14.35
N THR A 571 -5.01 10.00 -13.24
CA THR A 571 -6.18 9.77 -12.38
C THR A 571 -7.42 10.38 -13.02
N ALA A 572 -8.14 9.52 -13.75
CA ALA A 572 -9.35 9.86 -14.49
C ALA A 572 -10.39 8.75 -14.41
N ALA A 573 -11.65 9.13 -14.15
CA ALA A 573 -12.80 8.21 -14.20
C ALA A 573 -14.11 8.99 -14.31
N THR A 574 -15.18 8.28 -14.64
CA THR A 574 -16.55 8.82 -14.62
C THR A 574 -17.05 9.05 -13.20
N SER A 575 -17.90 10.05 -13.01
CA SER A 575 -18.64 10.34 -11.79
C SER A 575 -20.14 10.45 -12.14
N PRO A 576 -21.02 9.60 -11.57
CA PRO A 576 -20.73 8.49 -10.66
C PRO A 576 -19.89 7.39 -11.31
N ALA A 577 -19.36 6.45 -10.50
CA ALA A 577 -18.48 5.40 -11.01
C ALA A 577 -19.29 4.42 -11.86
N LEU A 578 -18.86 4.21 -13.10
CA LEU A 578 -19.45 3.21 -13.97
C LEU A 578 -18.65 1.90 -13.93
N PRO A 579 -19.31 0.75 -14.18
CA PRO A 579 -18.59 -0.47 -14.51
C PRO A 579 -17.65 -0.23 -15.71
N LYS A 580 -16.44 -0.78 -15.68
CA LYS A 580 -15.41 -0.56 -16.72
C LYS A 580 -15.90 -0.73 -18.16
N ALA A 581 -16.75 -1.73 -18.43
CA ALA A 581 -17.29 -1.95 -19.77
C ALA A 581 -18.17 -0.77 -20.23
N VAL A 582 -18.96 -0.20 -19.32
CA VAL A 582 -19.83 0.95 -19.58
C VAL A 582 -19.01 2.23 -19.68
N GLU A 583 -17.99 2.39 -18.84
CA GLU A 583 -17.04 3.51 -18.94
C GLU A 583 -16.25 3.49 -20.25
N SER A 584 -15.84 2.30 -20.70
CA SER A 584 -15.19 2.13 -22.01
C SER A 584 -16.14 2.47 -23.16
N ALA A 585 -17.43 2.10 -23.06
CA ALA A 585 -18.44 2.51 -24.03
C ALA A 585 -18.67 4.03 -24.01
N TYR A 586 -18.74 4.63 -22.82
CA TYR A 586 -18.85 6.07 -22.64
C TYR A 586 -17.68 6.83 -23.30
N ALA A 587 -16.45 6.37 -23.11
CA ALA A 587 -15.27 6.96 -23.74
C ALA A 587 -15.27 6.84 -25.28
N ARG A 588 -16.05 5.92 -25.85
CA ARG A 588 -16.25 5.79 -27.31
C ARG A 588 -17.31 6.73 -27.88
N LEU A 589 -18.18 7.29 -27.05
CA LEU A 589 -19.21 8.21 -27.52
C LEU A 589 -18.59 9.53 -28.02
N PRO A 590 -19.06 10.06 -29.16
CA PRO A 590 -18.67 11.39 -29.59
C PRO A 590 -19.12 12.44 -28.57
N ALA A 591 -18.32 13.50 -28.42
CA ALA A 591 -18.57 14.53 -27.41
C ALA A 591 -19.93 15.22 -27.59
N ILE A 592 -20.31 15.47 -28.84
CA ILE A 592 -21.58 16.10 -29.22
C ILE A 592 -22.49 15.07 -29.91
N PRO A 593 -23.79 14.99 -29.58
CA PRO A 593 -24.47 15.64 -28.44
C PRO A 593 -24.36 14.83 -27.12
N TRP A 594 -23.84 13.62 -27.17
CA TRP A 594 -24.05 12.60 -26.15
C TRP A 594 -23.41 12.90 -24.79
N ARG A 595 -22.16 13.38 -24.76
CA ARG A 595 -21.51 13.68 -23.47
C ARG A 595 -22.14 14.88 -22.79
N GLY A 596 -22.58 15.88 -23.56
CA GLY A 596 -23.32 17.04 -23.06
C GLY A 596 -24.68 16.64 -22.46
N ALA A 597 -25.42 15.75 -23.13
CA ALA A 597 -26.68 15.22 -22.62
C ALA A 597 -26.47 14.39 -21.33
N LEU A 598 -25.50 13.49 -21.31
CA LEU A 598 -25.20 12.65 -20.14
C LEU A 598 -24.75 13.47 -18.92
N LYS A 599 -24.05 14.59 -19.15
CA LYS A 599 -23.70 15.55 -18.09
C LYS A 599 -24.93 16.12 -17.40
N ARG A 600 -26.02 16.40 -18.14
CA ARG A 600 -27.30 16.89 -17.58
C ARG A 600 -27.98 15.85 -16.68
N PHE A 601 -27.74 14.56 -16.92
CA PHE A 601 -28.18 13.45 -16.08
C PHE A 601 -27.17 13.08 -14.97
N GLY A 602 -26.18 13.93 -14.72
CA GLY A 602 -25.23 13.77 -13.62
C GLY A 602 -24.02 12.88 -13.91
N LEU A 603 -23.90 12.32 -15.13
CA LEU A 603 -22.73 11.55 -15.54
C LEU A 603 -21.68 12.47 -16.17
N ARG A 604 -20.57 12.69 -15.46
CA ARG A 604 -19.46 13.53 -15.93
C ARG A 604 -18.14 12.77 -15.92
N PRO A 605 -17.25 13.01 -16.88
CA PRO A 605 -15.88 12.53 -16.79
C PRO A 605 -15.07 13.48 -15.89
N VAL A 606 -14.22 12.92 -15.02
CA VAL A 606 -13.44 13.69 -14.05
C VAL A 606 -11.97 13.29 -14.17
N TRP A 607 -11.10 14.27 -14.32
CA TRP A 607 -9.65 14.13 -14.23
C TRP A 607 -9.14 14.92 -13.03
N LEU A 608 -8.09 14.44 -12.36
CA LEU A 608 -7.32 15.28 -11.44
C LEU A 608 -6.40 16.22 -12.23
N ARG A 609 -7.03 17.17 -12.93
CA ARG A 609 -6.40 18.17 -13.79
C ARG A 609 -7.02 19.54 -13.52
N PRO A 610 -6.35 20.43 -12.74
CA PRO A 610 -6.96 21.66 -12.26
C PRO A 610 -7.38 22.68 -13.33
N SER A 611 -6.80 22.61 -14.53
CA SER A 611 -7.16 23.47 -15.67
C SER A 611 -8.36 22.96 -16.47
N TYR A 612 -8.81 21.74 -16.21
CA TYR A 612 -9.84 21.08 -17.03
C TYR A 612 -11.07 20.70 -16.21
N THR A 613 -10.87 20.24 -14.97
CA THR A 613 -11.94 19.78 -14.09
C THR A 613 -12.20 20.81 -13.00
N ALA A 614 -13.47 21.13 -12.75
CA ALA A 614 -13.85 22.00 -11.64
C ALA A 614 -13.44 21.40 -10.28
N LEU A 615 -12.90 22.24 -9.39
CA LEU A 615 -12.38 21.80 -8.09
C LEU A 615 -13.33 20.91 -7.27
N PRO A 616 -14.63 21.24 -7.09
CA PRO A 616 -15.54 20.39 -6.30
C PRO A 616 -15.64 18.96 -6.83
N ASP A 617 -15.55 18.78 -8.15
CA ASP A 617 -15.58 17.46 -8.78
C ASP A 617 -14.29 16.70 -8.54
N MET A 618 -13.13 17.38 -8.54
CA MET A 618 -11.84 16.77 -8.20
C MET A 618 -11.78 16.31 -6.74
N LEU A 619 -12.25 17.14 -5.80
CA LEU A 619 -12.28 16.78 -4.37
C LEU A 619 -13.17 15.57 -4.11
N ALA A 620 -14.42 15.61 -4.60
CA ALA A 620 -15.36 14.49 -4.45
C ALA A 620 -14.85 13.21 -5.14
N PHE A 621 -14.12 13.35 -6.24
CA PHE A 621 -13.49 12.23 -6.92
C PHE A 621 -12.32 11.65 -6.11
N ALA A 622 -11.45 12.50 -5.57
CA ALA A 622 -10.34 12.09 -4.70
C ALA A 622 -10.85 11.36 -3.45
N ASP A 623 -11.87 11.88 -2.78
CA ASP A 623 -12.56 11.23 -1.65
C ASP A 623 -13.08 9.84 -2.00
N ARG A 624 -13.67 9.70 -3.18
CA ARG A 624 -14.17 8.41 -3.67
C ARG A 624 -13.04 7.43 -3.90
N LEU A 625 -11.95 7.87 -4.52
CA LEU A 625 -10.77 7.03 -4.77
C LEU A 625 -10.08 6.63 -3.47
N ARG A 626 -9.97 7.56 -2.51
CA ARG A 626 -9.44 7.27 -1.17
C ARG A 626 -10.24 6.18 -0.47
N ARG A 627 -11.57 6.29 -0.50
CA ARG A 627 -12.49 5.27 0.04
C ARG A 627 -12.40 3.93 -0.70
N ALA A 628 -12.04 3.96 -1.98
CA ALA A 628 -11.80 2.77 -2.78
C ALA A 628 -10.41 2.16 -2.59
N GLY A 629 -9.54 2.78 -1.78
CA GLY A 629 -8.18 2.29 -1.52
C GLY A 629 -7.22 2.52 -2.68
N ALA A 630 -7.40 3.61 -3.45
CA ALA A 630 -6.46 3.98 -4.51
C ALA A 630 -5.05 4.19 -3.92
N PRO A 631 -4.00 3.63 -4.54
CA PRO A 631 -2.63 3.72 -4.02
C PRO A 631 -1.96 5.06 -4.30
N CYS A 632 -2.46 5.82 -5.28
CA CYS A 632 -1.94 7.13 -5.63
C CYS A 632 -3.01 8.01 -6.29
N PHE A 633 -2.75 9.31 -6.28
CA PHE A 633 -3.43 10.35 -7.04
C PHE A 633 -2.41 10.94 -8.01
N ASN A 634 -2.59 10.66 -9.30
CA ASN A 634 -1.72 11.12 -10.38
C ASN A 634 -2.35 12.34 -11.07
N LEU A 635 -1.85 13.52 -10.72
CA LEU A 635 -2.25 14.81 -11.26
C LEU A 635 -1.42 15.13 -12.51
N ILE A 636 -2.06 15.80 -13.46
CA ILE A 636 -1.43 16.21 -14.71
C ILE A 636 -1.86 17.61 -15.14
N PHE A 637 -0.91 18.39 -15.65
CA PHE A 637 -1.11 19.65 -16.35
C PHE A 637 0.17 20.04 -17.11
N HIS A 638 0.10 21.05 -17.97
CA HIS A 638 1.24 21.49 -18.79
C HIS A 638 1.90 22.74 -18.18
N SER A 639 3.22 22.89 -18.35
CA SER A 639 3.95 24.08 -17.92
C SER A 639 3.40 25.36 -18.54
N SER A 640 2.87 25.30 -19.75
CA SER A 640 2.29 26.46 -20.43
C SER A 640 1.00 26.96 -19.78
N GLU A 641 0.40 26.21 -18.84
CA GLU A 641 -0.78 26.63 -18.08
C GLU A 641 -0.47 27.61 -16.95
N VAL A 642 0.82 27.79 -16.57
CA VAL A 642 1.25 28.87 -15.66
C VAL A 642 1.62 30.16 -16.39
N LEU A 643 1.56 30.16 -17.72
CA LEU A 643 1.81 31.33 -18.56
C LEU A 643 0.48 31.83 -19.15
N PRO A 644 0.08 33.09 -18.91
CA PRO A 644 -1.08 33.69 -19.56
C PRO A 644 -0.93 33.65 -21.09
N GLY A 645 -1.93 33.10 -21.78
CA GLY A 645 -1.90 32.91 -23.23
C GLY A 645 -0.94 31.79 -23.69
N GLY A 646 -0.28 31.07 -22.77
CA GLY A 646 0.56 29.92 -23.10
C GLY A 646 -0.24 28.65 -23.39
N SER A 647 -1.53 28.62 -23.09
CA SER A 647 -2.38 27.45 -23.33
C SER A 647 -3.83 27.88 -23.56
N PRO A 648 -4.62 27.15 -24.37
CA PRO A 648 -6.05 27.40 -24.51
C PRO A 648 -6.84 27.25 -23.19
N TYR A 649 -6.26 26.57 -22.19
CA TYR A 649 -6.89 26.43 -20.88
C TYR A 649 -6.67 27.65 -19.96
N THR A 650 -5.65 28.46 -20.26
CA THR A 650 -5.29 29.65 -19.46
C THR A 650 -5.00 30.85 -20.36
N PRO A 651 -6.01 31.38 -21.08
CA PRO A 651 -5.82 32.46 -22.05
C PRO A 651 -5.41 33.80 -21.41
N ASP A 652 -5.64 33.98 -20.10
CA ASP A 652 -5.42 35.25 -19.40
C ASP A 652 -4.93 35.06 -17.94
N GLU A 653 -4.49 36.14 -17.31
CA GLU A 653 -4.02 36.13 -15.91
C GLU A 653 -5.07 35.61 -14.91
N LYS A 654 -6.36 35.91 -15.14
CA LYS A 654 -7.44 35.46 -14.25
C LYS A 654 -7.59 33.95 -14.28
N SER A 655 -7.46 33.35 -15.46
CA SER A 655 -7.51 31.91 -15.66
C SER A 655 -6.31 31.19 -15.04
N VAL A 656 -5.10 31.75 -15.15
CA VAL A 656 -3.90 31.28 -14.44
C VAL A 656 -4.11 31.33 -12.93
N ALA A 657 -4.62 32.44 -12.39
CA ALA A 657 -4.89 32.58 -10.96
C ALA A 657 -5.90 31.54 -10.45
N ARG A 658 -6.98 31.26 -11.19
CA ARG A 658 -7.96 30.21 -10.85
C ARG A 658 -7.35 28.81 -10.89
N PHE A 659 -6.51 28.54 -11.88
CA PHE A 659 -5.78 27.27 -12.00
C PHE A 659 -4.89 27.06 -10.77
N LEU A 660 -4.08 28.05 -10.39
CA LEU A 660 -3.20 27.99 -9.23
C LEU A 660 -3.97 27.86 -7.90
N ASP A 661 -5.11 28.55 -7.73
CA ASP A 661 -5.99 28.37 -6.56
C ASP A 661 -6.55 26.94 -6.50
N SER A 662 -7.02 26.42 -7.63
CA SER A 662 -7.55 25.05 -7.70
C SER A 662 -6.47 24.01 -7.39
N LEU A 663 -5.24 24.23 -7.87
CA LEU A 663 -4.09 23.37 -7.55
C LEU A 663 -3.78 23.39 -6.05
N ARG A 664 -3.67 24.57 -5.43
CA ARG A 664 -3.43 24.72 -3.97
C ARG A 664 -4.47 23.97 -3.15
N ARG A 665 -5.75 24.20 -3.44
CA ARG A 665 -6.86 23.60 -2.69
C ARG A 665 -6.96 22.10 -2.90
N LEU A 666 -6.66 21.62 -4.11
CA LEU A 666 -6.57 20.19 -4.37
C LEU A 666 -5.42 19.56 -3.59
N LEU A 667 -4.22 20.13 -3.65
CA LEU A 667 -3.05 19.61 -2.92
C LEU A 667 -3.29 19.61 -1.41
N ALA A 668 -3.85 20.70 -0.85
CA ALA A 668 -4.22 20.80 0.56
C ALA A 668 -5.18 19.68 0.99
N HIS A 669 -6.20 19.40 0.19
CA HIS A 669 -7.15 18.34 0.46
C HIS A 669 -6.50 16.95 0.38
N LEU A 670 -5.68 16.70 -0.66
CA LEU A 670 -5.00 15.41 -0.83
C LEU A 670 -4.02 15.13 0.31
N THR A 671 -3.16 16.09 0.66
CA THR A 671 -2.09 15.86 1.65
C THR A 671 -2.55 16.06 3.08
N GLY A 672 -3.50 16.97 3.32
CA GLY A 672 -4.11 17.22 4.63
C GLY A 672 -5.21 16.22 4.95
N GLU A 673 -6.36 16.34 4.29
CA GLU A 673 -7.57 15.58 4.62
C GLU A 673 -7.46 14.10 4.26
N LEU A 674 -6.90 13.77 3.09
CA LEU A 674 -6.78 12.37 2.65
C LEU A 674 -5.50 11.68 3.15
N GLY A 675 -4.60 12.45 3.77
CA GLY A 675 -3.33 12.00 4.32
C GLY A 675 -2.39 11.41 3.26
N ALA A 676 -2.49 11.88 2.02
CA ALA A 676 -1.63 11.42 0.92
C ALA A 676 -0.24 12.06 1.02
N VAL A 677 0.80 11.37 0.54
CA VAL A 677 2.20 11.84 0.66
C VAL A 677 2.80 12.09 -0.71
N GLY A 678 3.46 13.23 -0.87
CA GLY A 678 4.16 13.58 -2.11
C GLY A 678 5.25 12.57 -2.48
N ARG A 679 5.24 12.13 -3.74
CA ARG A 679 6.27 11.29 -4.35
C ARG A 679 6.53 11.76 -5.78
N THR A 680 7.77 11.61 -6.24
CA THR A 680 8.03 11.64 -7.68
C THR A 680 7.62 10.29 -8.30
N TYR A 681 7.50 10.22 -9.62
CA TYR A 681 7.15 8.97 -10.30
C TYR A 681 8.17 7.86 -10.06
N ALA A 682 9.47 8.16 -10.15
CA ALA A 682 10.54 7.19 -9.92
C ALA A 682 10.58 6.70 -8.46
N GLU A 683 10.32 7.58 -7.49
CA GLU A 683 10.22 7.18 -6.08
C GLU A 683 9.07 6.22 -5.84
N PHE A 684 7.89 6.57 -6.36
CA PHE A 684 6.71 5.72 -6.24
C PHE A 684 6.95 4.36 -6.89
N ALA A 685 7.58 4.31 -8.06
CA ALA A 685 7.90 3.04 -8.73
C ALA A 685 8.86 2.15 -7.94
N ARG A 686 9.89 2.73 -7.30
CA ARG A 686 10.78 1.99 -6.40
C ARG A 686 10.04 1.43 -5.18
N GLU A 687 9.11 2.19 -4.62
CA GLU A 687 8.26 1.76 -3.51
C GLU A 687 7.23 0.71 -3.93
N TRP A 688 6.78 0.75 -5.19
CA TRP A 688 5.80 -0.18 -5.76
C TRP A 688 6.39 -1.58 -6.02
N ALA A 689 7.66 -1.64 -6.41
CA ALA A 689 8.39 -2.88 -6.66
C ALA A 689 8.81 -3.62 -5.37
N GLY A 690 8.82 -2.93 -4.23
CA GLY A 690 9.05 -3.50 -2.89
C GLY A 690 7.79 -4.05 -2.23
#